data_AF-A0A2G8CVQ6-F1
#
_entry.id   AF-A0A2G8CVQ6-F1
#
_cell.length_a   1.000
_cell.length_b   1.000
_cell.length_c   1.000
_cell.angle_alpha   90.00
_cell.angle_beta   90.00
_cell.angle_gamma   90.00
#
_symmetry.space_group_name_H-M   'P 1'
#
loop_
_entity.id
_entity.type
_entity.pdbx_description
1 polymer ?
#
loop_
_entity_poly.entity_id
_entity_poly.type
_entity_poly.pdbx_seq_one_letter_code
_entity_poly.pdbx_strand_id
1 'polypeptide(L)'
;MTAILVARQGGEWLDQTIAGLAAQTRRPDRVIAVSNGGSERVAGQLASAGPERVVTTTGQLSFGQAVQRAIDTLPEPAGDDEWFWLLSEDSAPEPAALERVLSTVQRAPSVAIAGPKLVDWDHPERIIELGQSLTRSGSRWMLRRQELDQQQYDHLQDVLGVGPVGMLARRDAWAELGGFDPALPVFDDGLDFSVRARLAGYRVVVSPESRIRFAQSGVAGPRIDRRRSVMRTAHRQARTAHLHRRIAYAPGFLAFVMWLGLPLLGIARVFWALIREQPGQMLGEFAAAFTVFFRPGAILASRRRIRAASSAGWAAVRPLRIDPKAVRTARMIDREAILASQGRQRRELHFISSGGLTVLIVSVFAAVALCWWTLSRTSLVGGALAPLSPIGELWRNTFMHEGVPADPFAWVLAVLGSLTFWNPSHIVVLMFIAAIPLSALGGWVWGAQLTESRAGRVLLGLGWALSPVLLGSLSSGRLPTLILAVALPWLLLAASRCRESWSWAGTASLLAAVVLACAPVLIPAALLLLIVGLCTSLRGIARVLSTAIAPVVLFAPKAIAAFAAGRPIDLLLDPGITPAYQPGNTWHLMLGFPAFGLEGWSGIFDAMGLGGAPATLLVGVLLAPIALLAVLGLLTGRIAVTLLLALAGALGFLTAIGAAQLHLLVEGPDSVALWTGSGVALYWLSVLGLAAVGCSVLRRAAGPLVAVALVAALLAVAPLAVRLVTDQTGLRSADAQMPAIVQAAGATDPEIRTLVLTATGPQEVRAELVTGTGVRLDQVRTAERAPSLTAEDRVLGRLVGGLASTGGPDLRGDFAKERIGFVLLAAGGDDGERGLLQSAFDQQTTLSSAGQTAHGLLWRVEGQAASDGGDSHSDGKLTGTSLSATTIWWAQAIVLLAMLLLALPTGEVVDRPERRKKPKRRRGDEPGTGPSLAVTPEASAPEPAEAPDPGVDAMPEIQPPVQPEPDSAPEPVPVSEPEPAPAAESAPGTEPDPEPETGPSDDPEPAAAVGAEADAEHEDGPEEQKR
;
A
#
# COMPACT_ATOMS: atom_id res chain seq x y z
N MET A 1 -10.06 15.10 55.46
CA MET A 1 -9.89 14.98 53.99
C MET A 1 -9.10 16.17 53.46
N THR A 2 -8.13 15.90 52.59
CA THR A 2 -7.16 16.89 52.07
C THR A 2 -7.22 16.92 50.55
N ALA A 3 -7.51 18.09 49.96
CA ALA A 3 -7.36 18.32 48.53
C ALA A 3 -5.90 18.65 48.18
N ILE A 4 -5.37 18.03 47.13
CA ILE A 4 -4.01 18.26 46.61
C ILE A 4 -4.13 18.74 45.17
N LEU A 5 -3.88 20.03 44.94
CA LEU A 5 -3.96 20.68 43.62
C LEU A 5 -2.56 20.91 43.05
N VAL A 6 -2.21 20.22 41.95
CA VAL A 6 -0.91 20.38 41.28
C VAL A 6 -1.04 21.22 40.01
N ALA A 7 -0.21 22.26 39.88
CA ALA A 7 -0.15 23.11 38.69
C ALA A 7 1.29 23.36 38.19
N ARG A 8 1.48 23.28 36.87
CA ARG A 8 2.70 23.53 36.08
C ARG A 8 2.54 24.73 35.12
N GLN A 9 1.31 25.07 34.74
CA GLN A 9 0.91 26.08 33.76
C GLN A 9 -0.36 26.82 34.27
N GLY A 10 -0.17 28.01 34.85
CA GLY A 10 -1.27 28.88 35.26
C GLY A 10 -2.01 29.55 34.09
N GLY A 11 -3.20 30.06 34.38
CA GLY A 11 -4.13 30.66 33.42
C GLY A 11 -5.55 30.14 33.64
N GLU A 12 -6.42 30.41 32.67
CA GLU A 12 -7.89 30.29 32.79
C GLU A 12 -8.38 28.91 33.28
N TRP A 13 -7.72 27.81 32.91
CA TRP A 13 -8.05 26.46 33.41
C TRP A 13 -7.75 26.29 34.91
N LEU A 14 -6.64 26.87 35.39
CA LEU A 14 -6.30 26.87 36.81
C LEU A 14 -7.25 27.78 37.59
N ASP A 15 -7.57 28.95 37.04
CA ASP A 15 -8.53 29.90 37.64
C ASP A 15 -9.92 29.26 37.81
N GLN A 16 -10.42 28.56 36.78
CA GLN A 16 -11.68 27.81 36.84
C GLN A 16 -11.60 26.57 37.74
N THR A 17 -10.46 25.89 37.82
CA THR A 17 -10.25 24.77 38.75
C THR A 17 -10.31 25.23 40.21
N ILE A 18 -9.68 26.36 40.52
CA ILE A 18 -9.70 26.99 41.85
C ILE A 18 -11.13 27.45 42.20
N ALA A 19 -11.84 28.07 41.27
CA ALA A 19 -13.24 28.44 41.46
C ALA A 19 -14.14 27.21 41.73
N GLY A 20 -13.96 26.11 40.99
CA GLY A 20 -14.69 24.85 41.21
C GLY A 20 -14.39 24.22 42.58
N LEU A 21 -13.13 24.29 43.04
CA LEU A 21 -12.71 23.83 44.37
C LEU A 21 -13.31 24.68 45.50
N ALA A 22 -13.37 26.01 45.33
CA ALA A 22 -13.98 26.92 46.28
C ALA A 22 -15.52 26.80 46.34
N ALA A 23 -16.14 26.42 45.21
CA ALA A 23 -17.59 26.23 45.07
C ALA A 23 -18.13 24.86 45.53
N GLN A 24 -17.31 24.02 46.17
CA GLN A 24 -17.77 22.71 46.66
C GLN A 24 -18.78 22.83 47.82
N THR A 25 -19.89 22.10 47.74
CA THR A 25 -20.93 22.01 48.79
C THR A 25 -20.35 21.48 50.10
N ARG A 26 -19.69 20.31 50.04
CA ARG A 26 -18.73 19.86 51.06
C ARG A 26 -17.37 20.44 50.72
N ARG A 27 -16.98 21.53 51.40
CA ARG A 27 -15.59 22.05 51.34
C ARG A 27 -14.59 20.98 51.80
N PRO A 28 -13.35 20.95 51.28
CA PRO A 28 -12.26 20.13 51.82
C PRO A 28 -11.82 20.63 53.21
N ASP A 29 -11.30 19.75 54.06
CA ASP A 29 -10.83 20.14 55.42
C ASP A 29 -9.42 20.77 55.39
N ARG A 30 -8.61 20.39 54.40
CA ARG A 30 -7.28 20.95 54.10
C ARG A 30 -7.11 21.10 52.59
N VAL A 31 -6.36 22.10 52.14
CA VAL A 31 -5.99 22.28 50.73
C VAL A 31 -4.48 22.52 50.64
N ILE A 32 -3.76 21.65 49.94
CA ILE A 32 -2.34 21.82 49.61
C ILE A 32 -2.21 22.05 48.12
N ALA A 33 -1.51 23.13 47.76
CA ALA A 33 -1.22 23.50 46.39
C ALA A 33 0.25 23.18 46.04
N VAL A 34 0.53 22.73 44.82
CA VAL A 34 1.89 22.42 44.36
C VAL A 34 2.23 23.18 43.08
N SER A 35 3.20 24.10 43.17
CA SER A 35 3.78 24.79 42.01
C SER A 35 4.89 23.93 41.39
N ASN A 36 4.53 23.19 40.36
CA ASN A 36 5.36 22.21 39.67
C ASN A 36 6.27 22.87 38.62
N GLY A 37 7.51 23.19 38.99
CA GLY A 37 8.47 23.90 38.13
C GLY A 37 8.59 25.41 38.37
N GLY A 38 8.34 25.88 39.60
CA GLY A 38 8.93 27.13 40.11
C GLY A 38 8.36 28.46 39.59
N SER A 39 7.30 28.47 38.79
CA SER A 39 6.75 29.72 38.24
C SER A 39 6.01 30.53 39.30
N GLU A 40 6.51 31.73 39.61
CA GLU A 40 5.93 32.68 40.58
C GLU A 40 4.48 33.03 40.27
N ARG A 41 4.14 33.32 39.00
CA ARG A 41 2.74 33.50 38.57
C ARG A 41 1.83 32.31 38.93
N VAL A 42 2.33 31.08 38.85
CA VAL A 42 1.54 29.88 39.19
C VAL A 42 1.41 29.74 40.70
N ALA A 43 2.45 30.06 41.47
CA ALA A 43 2.36 30.12 42.93
C ALA A 43 1.36 31.21 43.40
N GLY A 44 1.36 32.39 42.77
CA GLY A 44 0.41 33.47 43.05
C GLY A 44 -1.03 33.12 42.68
N GLN A 45 -1.26 32.45 41.54
CA GLN A 45 -2.60 31.92 41.20
C GLN A 45 -3.02 30.81 42.17
N LEU A 46 -2.13 29.91 42.58
CA LEU A 46 -2.43 28.89 43.59
C LEU A 46 -2.75 29.49 44.98
N ALA A 47 -2.10 30.59 45.35
CA ALA A 47 -2.34 31.26 46.63
C ALA A 47 -3.76 31.87 46.74
N SER A 48 -4.39 32.30 45.63
CA SER A 48 -5.75 32.82 45.66
C SER A 48 -6.82 31.76 45.98
N ALA A 49 -6.47 30.47 45.93
CA ALA A 49 -7.33 29.37 46.36
C ALA A 49 -7.48 29.26 47.90
N GLY A 50 -6.75 30.07 48.68
CA GLY A 50 -6.66 29.94 50.13
C GLY A 50 -6.08 28.61 50.63
N PRO A 51 -5.00 28.04 50.04
CA PRO A 51 -4.43 26.80 50.51
C PRO A 51 -3.73 26.96 51.87
N GLU A 52 -3.77 25.92 52.69
CA GLU A 52 -3.00 25.82 53.94
C GLU A 52 -1.49 25.87 53.68
N ARG A 53 -1.06 25.34 52.53
CA ARG A 53 0.35 25.35 52.10
C ARG A 53 0.50 25.38 50.58
N VAL A 54 1.44 26.19 50.09
CA VAL A 54 1.92 26.14 48.70
C VAL A 54 3.32 25.52 48.69
N VAL A 55 3.47 24.37 48.03
CA VAL A 55 4.75 23.65 47.87
C VAL A 55 5.32 23.97 46.50
N THR A 56 6.41 24.74 46.46
CA THR A 56 7.10 25.09 45.20
C THR A 56 8.24 24.11 44.92
N THR A 57 8.29 23.58 43.69
CA THR A 57 9.34 22.65 43.24
C THR A 57 10.25 23.31 42.21
N THR A 58 11.56 23.08 42.31
CA THR A 58 12.59 23.70 41.46
C THR A 58 12.68 23.10 40.05
N GLY A 59 12.01 21.98 39.77
CA GLY A 59 12.00 21.30 38.48
C GLY A 59 10.67 20.64 38.18
N GLN A 60 10.42 20.33 36.90
CA GLN A 60 9.17 19.73 36.46
C GLN A 60 9.10 18.24 36.83
N LEU A 61 8.36 17.93 37.88
CA LEU A 61 8.05 16.57 38.33
C LEU A 61 6.87 15.97 37.54
N SER A 62 6.74 14.64 37.56
CA SER A 62 5.48 13.97 37.19
C SER A 62 4.37 14.31 38.19
N PHE A 63 3.10 14.08 37.83
CA PHE A 63 1.97 14.35 38.72
C PHE A 63 2.12 13.60 40.05
N GLY A 64 2.41 12.30 40.02
CA GLY A 64 2.57 11.51 41.24
C GLY A 64 3.75 11.90 42.13
N GLN A 65 4.86 12.35 41.53
CA GLN A 65 5.97 12.90 42.30
C GLN A 65 5.61 14.25 42.95
N ALA A 66 4.83 15.09 42.27
CA ALA A 66 4.34 16.35 42.83
C ALA A 66 3.29 16.13 43.94
N VAL A 67 2.39 15.15 43.79
CA VAL A 67 1.46 14.72 44.84
C VAL A 67 2.22 14.18 46.05
N GLN A 68 3.23 13.32 45.86
CA GLN A 68 4.04 12.84 46.97
C GLN A 68 4.74 13.99 47.71
N ARG A 69 5.29 14.98 46.97
CA ARG A 69 5.88 16.20 47.58
C ARG A 69 4.88 17.06 48.37
N ALA A 70 3.58 16.97 48.12
CA ALA A 70 2.57 17.56 49.01
C ALA A 70 2.37 16.73 50.28
N ILE A 71 2.24 15.41 50.13
CA ILE A 71 2.02 14.46 51.23
C ILE A 71 3.22 14.46 52.20
N ASP A 72 4.45 14.57 51.69
CA ASP A 72 5.69 14.74 52.47
C ASP A 72 5.70 15.99 53.38
N THR A 73 4.72 16.90 53.26
CA THR A 73 4.61 18.13 54.06
C THR A 73 3.43 18.14 55.05
N LEU A 74 2.64 17.07 55.10
CA LEU A 74 1.58 16.86 56.09
C LEU A 74 2.14 16.36 57.43
N PRO A 75 1.48 16.66 58.56
CA PRO A 75 1.74 15.95 59.82
C PRO A 75 1.33 14.48 59.73
N GLU A 76 1.79 13.66 60.68
CA GLU A 76 1.35 12.27 60.87
C GLU A 76 -0.19 12.13 60.94
N PRO A 77 -0.76 10.96 60.58
CA PRO A 77 -2.21 10.80 60.52
C PRO A 77 -2.85 10.97 61.90
N ALA A 78 -3.94 11.73 61.96
CA ALA A 78 -4.72 11.92 63.18
C ALA A 78 -5.77 10.81 63.41
N GLY A 79 -5.94 9.91 62.44
CA GLY A 79 -6.82 8.75 62.49
C GLY A 79 -6.91 8.04 61.12
N ASP A 80 -7.60 6.91 61.08
CA ASP A 80 -7.63 6.01 59.90
C ASP A 80 -8.48 6.56 58.73
N ASP A 81 -9.46 7.42 59.00
CA ASP A 81 -10.38 8.03 58.03
C ASP A 81 -9.79 9.26 57.29
N GLU A 82 -8.48 9.30 57.05
CA GLU A 82 -7.85 10.33 56.23
C GLU A 82 -7.87 9.98 54.72
N TRP A 83 -8.28 10.96 53.92
CA TRP A 83 -8.47 10.83 52.47
C TRP A 83 -7.80 11.97 51.70
N PHE A 84 -7.07 11.62 50.63
CA PHE A 84 -6.47 12.55 49.66
C PHE A 84 -7.34 12.65 48.41
N TRP A 85 -7.67 13.87 47.98
CA TRP A 85 -8.35 14.15 46.70
C TRP A 85 -7.39 14.83 45.74
N LEU A 86 -7.12 14.20 44.60
CA LEU A 86 -6.04 14.59 43.69
C LEU A 86 -6.58 15.40 42.50
N LEU A 87 -6.17 16.66 42.38
CA LEU A 87 -6.60 17.58 41.32
C LEU A 87 -5.40 18.11 40.53
N SER A 88 -5.61 18.36 39.23
CA SER A 88 -4.68 19.06 38.36
C SER A 88 -5.22 20.44 37.97
N GLU A 89 -4.31 21.32 37.54
CA GLU A 89 -4.61 22.63 36.94
C GLU A 89 -5.67 22.67 35.84
N ASP A 90 -6.03 21.52 35.28
CA ASP A 90 -6.93 21.35 34.17
C ASP A 90 -8.10 20.41 34.52
N SER A 91 -8.43 20.26 35.81
CA SER A 91 -9.54 19.44 36.32
C SER A 91 -10.50 20.25 37.23
N ALA A 92 -11.53 20.88 36.65
CA ALA A 92 -12.49 21.70 37.39
C ALA A 92 -13.68 20.85 37.90
N PRO A 93 -13.85 20.68 39.22
CA PRO A 93 -14.96 19.89 39.77
C PRO A 93 -16.28 20.68 39.75
N GLU A 94 -17.40 19.99 39.52
CA GLU A 94 -18.74 20.57 39.69
C GLU A 94 -19.10 20.69 41.19
N PRO A 95 -20.00 21.60 41.61
CA PRO A 95 -20.19 21.95 43.04
C PRO A 95 -20.47 20.79 44.00
N ALA A 96 -21.16 19.74 43.57
CA ALA A 96 -21.45 18.57 44.40
C ALA A 96 -20.38 17.46 44.30
N ALA A 97 -19.31 17.64 43.51
CA ALA A 97 -18.41 16.55 43.13
C ALA A 97 -17.77 15.85 44.33
N LEU A 98 -17.18 16.60 45.27
CA LEU A 98 -16.53 16.03 46.46
C LEU A 98 -17.55 15.33 47.38
N GLU A 99 -18.73 15.91 47.55
CA GLU A 99 -19.83 15.31 48.32
C GLU A 99 -20.25 13.94 47.76
N ARG A 100 -20.41 13.83 46.43
CA ARG A 100 -20.80 12.56 45.79
C ARG A 100 -19.71 11.48 45.79
N VAL A 101 -18.42 11.83 45.69
CA VAL A 101 -17.36 10.81 45.88
C VAL A 101 -17.34 10.34 47.34
N LEU A 102 -17.40 11.26 48.32
CA LEU A 102 -17.40 10.91 49.74
C LEU A 102 -18.59 10.02 50.11
N SER A 103 -19.80 10.34 49.67
CA SER A 103 -20.98 9.50 49.94
C SER A 103 -20.91 8.12 49.26
N THR A 104 -20.18 8.00 48.14
CA THR A 104 -19.90 6.72 47.49
C THR A 104 -18.93 5.85 48.28
N VAL A 105 -17.93 6.47 48.92
CA VAL A 105 -16.93 5.78 49.76
C VAL A 105 -17.50 5.41 51.13
N GLN A 106 -18.23 6.32 51.79
CA GLN A 106 -18.83 6.11 53.12
C GLN A 106 -19.83 4.94 53.15
N ARG A 107 -20.41 4.57 52.00
CA ARG A 107 -21.27 3.39 51.84
C ARG A 107 -20.54 2.04 51.98
N ALA A 108 -19.20 1.99 51.92
CA ALA A 108 -18.45 0.73 51.99
C ALA A 108 -17.00 0.90 52.52
N PRO A 109 -16.71 0.58 53.80
CA PRO A 109 -15.38 0.68 54.40
C PRO A 109 -14.26 -0.15 53.73
N SER A 110 -14.63 -1.10 52.88
CA SER A 110 -13.71 -1.89 52.04
C SER A 110 -13.16 -1.12 50.82
N VAL A 111 -13.68 0.07 50.53
CA VAL A 111 -13.16 0.95 49.48
C VAL A 111 -11.94 1.71 50.01
N ALA A 112 -10.87 1.77 49.21
CA ALA A 112 -9.70 2.62 49.47
C ALA A 112 -9.43 3.63 48.34
N ILE A 113 -10.07 3.48 47.18
CA ILE A 113 -9.95 4.40 46.03
C ILE A 113 -11.32 4.59 45.38
N ALA A 114 -11.68 5.84 45.10
CA ALA A 114 -12.84 6.20 44.27
C ALA A 114 -12.46 7.21 43.19
N GLY A 115 -13.07 7.11 42.01
CA GLY A 115 -12.87 8.05 40.89
C GLY A 115 -14.17 8.66 40.37
N PRO A 116 -14.18 9.96 39.99
CA PRO A 116 -15.35 10.63 39.42
C PRO A 116 -15.55 10.30 37.93
N LYS A 117 -16.71 10.68 37.38
CA LYS A 117 -16.96 10.79 35.94
C LYS A 117 -16.19 11.99 35.39
N LEU A 118 -15.16 11.75 34.56
CA LEU A 118 -14.44 12.81 33.87
C LEU A 118 -15.18 13.14 32.55
N VAL A 119 -15.58 14.39 32.39
CA VAL A 119 -16.26 14.92 31.18
C VAL A 119 -15.37 15.92 30.44
N ASP A 120 -15.68 16.22 29.17
CA ASP A 120 -14.91 17.21 28.40
C ASP A 120 -15.04 18.62 28.99
N TRP A 121 -14.02 19.43 28.73
CA TRP A 121 -13.96 20.81 29.19
C TRP A 121 -14.79 21.75 28.30
N ASP A 122 -14.68 21.57 26.98
CA ASP A 122 -15.44 22.37 26.01
C ASP A 122 -16.86 21.80 25.79
N HIS A 123 -17.07 20.52 26.13
CA HIS A 123 -18.28 19.73 25.87
C HIS A 123 -18.67 18.83 27.06
N PRO A 124 -19.22 19.38 28.18
CA PRO A 124 -19.55 18.63 29.39
C PRO A 124 -20.59 17.50 29.21
N GLU A 125 -21.25 17.44 28.05
CA GLU A 125 -22.11 16.34 27.61
C GLU A 125 -21.36 15.09 27.14
N ARG A 126 -20.02 15.15 26.97
CA ARG A 126 -19.19 14.02 26.53
C ARG A 126 -18.34 13.45 27.67
N ILE A 127 -18.40 12.14 27.89
CA ILE A 127 -17.59 11.42 28.86
C ILE A 127 -16.16 11.25 28.32
N ILE A 128 -15.15 11.80 28.98
CA ILE A 128 -13.74 11.52 28.70
C ILE A 128 -13.34 10.15 29.27
N GLU A 129 -13.66 9.90 30.53
CA GLU A 129 -13.34 8.65 31.22
C GLU A 129 -14.34 8.39 32.35
N LEU A 130 -14.95 7.20 32.35
CA LEU A 130 -15.68 6.66 33.49
C LEU A 130 -15.14 5.24 33.78
N GLY A 131 -14.10 5.19 34.60
CA GLY A 131 -13.43 3.94 34.99
C GLY A 131 -12.53 3.32 33.92
N GLN A 132 -11.62 2.46 34.39
CA GLN A 132 -10.61 1.77 33.59
C GLN A 132 -10.61 0.26 33.88
N SER A 133 -10.19 -0.51 32.86
CA SER A 133 -9.98 -1.95 32.91
C SER A 133 -8.74 -2.36 32.12
N LEU A 134 -8.40 -3.64 32.18
CA LEU A 134 -7.32 -4.26 31.42
C LEU A 134 -7.88 -5.33 30.48
N THR A 135 -7.42 -5.31 29.24
CA THR A 135 -7.68 -6.43 28.31
C THR A 135 -6.93 -7.69 28.76
N ARG A 136 -7.31 -8.86 28.23
CA ARG A 136 -6.55 -10.12 28.43
C ARG A 136 -5.07 -10.02 28.02
N SER A 137 -4.69 -9.10 27.12
CA SER A 137 -3.29 -8.85 26.73
C SER A 137 -2.52 -7.92 27.68
N GLY A 138 -3.19 -7.34 28.69
CA GLY A 138 -2.61 -6.37 29.63
C GLY A 138 -2.66 -4.92 29.16
N SER A 139 -3.32 -4.61 28.04
CA SER A 139 -3.51 -3.24 27.54
C SER A 139 -4.51 -2.49 28.42
N ARG A 140 -4.29 -1.19 28.69
CA ARG A 140 -5.33 -0.33 29.27
C ARG A 140 -6.54 -0.26 28.34
N TRP A 141 -7.73 -0.30 28.93
CA TRP A 141 -9.01 -0.03 28.29
C TRP A 141 -9.78 0.96 29.17
N MET A 142 -10.30 2.05 28.59
CA MET A 142 -11.24 2.94 29.30
C MET A 142 -12.62 2.33 29.14
N LEU A 143 -13.37 2.15 30.24
CA LEU A 143 -14.64 1.42 30.20
C LEU A 143 -15.68 2.15 29.35
N ARG A 144 -15.71 3.48 29.42
CA ARG A 144 -16.47 4.40 28.57
C ARG A 144 -15.57 5.57 28.15
N ARG A 145 -15.74 6.08 26.91
CA ARG A 145 -14.92 7.16 26.34
C ARG A 145 -15.59 7.81 25.13
N GLN A 146 -15.54 9.14 25.03
CA GLN A 146 -16.08 9.93 23.91
C GLN A 146 -17.56 9.65 23.59
N GLU A 147 -18.30 9.10 24.55
CA GLU A 147 -19.74 8.85 24.49
C GLU A 147 -20.50 10.03 25.12
N LEU A 148 -21.76 10.23 24.73
CA LEU A 148 -22.63 11.21 25.37
C LEU A 148 -23.09 10.72 26.75
N ASP A 149 -23.11 11.62 27.73
CA ASP A 149 -23.55 11.39 29.12
C ASP A 149 -25.09 11.50 29.20
N GLN A 150 -25.77 10.41 28.87
CA GLN A 150 -27.23 10.27 28.93
C GLN A 150 -27.68 9.57 30.24
N GLN A 151 -26.88 9.70 31.31
CA GLN A 151 -27.06 9.01 32.62
C GLN A 151 -27.04 7.46 32.55
N GLN A 152 -26.78 6.88 31.38
CA GLN A 152 -26.91 5.46 31.09
C GLN A 152 -25.89 4.56 31.82
N TYR A 153 -24.94 5.15 32.55
CA TYR A 153 -23.89 4.44 33.31
C TYR A 153 -23.87 4.76 34.80
N ASP A 154 -24.91 5.42 35.33
CA ASP A 154 -24.93 5.85 36.72
C ASP A 154 -25.16 4.70 37.73
N HIS A 155 -25.46 3.50 37.21
CA HIS A 155 -25.46 2.23 37.96
C HIS A 155 -24.06 1.61 38.14
N LEU A 156 -23.01 2.10 37.48
CA LEU A 156 -21.66 1.52 37.55
C LEU A 156 -20.97 1.86 38.88
N GLN A 157 -20.44 0.85 39.58
CA GLN A 157 -19.80 1.02 40.89
C GLN A 157 -18.37 0.42 40.94
N ASP A 158 -18.20 -0.90 41.04
CA ASP A 158 -16.86 -1.51 41.07
C ASP A 158 -16.14 -1.46 39.71
N VAL A 159 -14.88 -1.02 39.70
CA VAL A 159 -13.99 -1.02 38.52
C VAL A 159 -12.60 -1.57 38.85
N LEU A 160 -11.80 -1.91 37.84
CA LEU A 160 -10.41 -2.34 38.07
C LEU A 160 -9.50 -1.16 38.45
N GLY A 161 -9.76 0.02 37.90
CA GLY A 161 -9.05 1.22 38.28
C GLY A 161 -9.68 2.51 37.75
N VAL A 162 -9.11 3.63 38.19
CA VAL A 162 -9.54 4.99 37.80
C VAL A 162 -8.32 5.84 37.44
N GLY A 163 -8.51 6.89 36.64
CA GLY A 163 -7.47 7.87 36.34
C GLY A 163 -6.99 8.62 37.59
N PRO A 164 -5.79 9.23 37.55
CA PRO A 164 -5.22 9.96 38.69
C PRO A 164 -5.92 11.30 38.96
N VAL A 165 -6.69 11.82 37.99
CA VAL A 165 -7.40 13.10 38.06
C VAL A 165 -8.74 12.90 38.76
N GLY A 166 -8.99 13.70 39.81
CA GLY A 166 -10.17 13.60 40.65
C GLY A 166 -10.18 12.42 41.61
N MET A 167 -9.13 11.58 41.61
CA MET A 167 -9.03 10.39 42.45
C MET A 167 -9.12 10.76 43.93
N LEU A 168 -10.01 10.09 44.67
CA LEU A 168 -10.06 10.10 46.12
C LEU A 168 -9.42 8.80 46.62
N ALA A 169 -8.33 8.89 47.38
CA ALA A 169 -7.56 7.73 47.88
C ALA A 169 -7.34 7.82 49.40
N ARG A 170 -7.45 6.68 50.09
CA ARG A 170 -7.28 6.61 51.55
C ARG A 170 -5.80 6.67 51.95
N ARG A 171 -5.49 7.36 53.05
CA ARG A 171 -4.11 7.68 53.46
C ARG A 171 -3.29 6.46 53.84
N ASP A 172 -3.90 5.49 54.52
CA ASP A 172 -3.32 4.19 54.86
C ASP A 172 -2.90 3.42 53.60
N ALA A 173 -3.81 3.22 52.66
CA ALA A 173 -3.55 2.52 51.40
C ALA A 173 -2.57 3.29 50.51
N TRP A 174 -2.55 4.63 50.54
CA TRP A 174 -1.51 5.39 49.85
C TRP A 174 -0.11 5.09 50.40
N ALA A 175 0.02 5.04 51.74
CA ALA A 175 1.29 4.75 52.42
C ALA A 175 1.74 3.30 52.21
N GLU A 176 0.85 2.32 52.47
CA GLU A 176 1.12 0.88 52.31
C GLU A 176 1.58 0.54 50.88
N LEU A 177 0.86 1.02 49.87
CA LEU A 177 1.14 0.72 48.47
C LEU A 177 2.35 1.51 47.92
N GLY A 178 2.79 2.55 48.62
CA GLY A 178 3.88 3.44 48.21
C GLY A 178 3.53 4.37 47.03
N GLY A 179 2.30 4.89 46.99
CA GLY A 179 1.83 5.87 46.01
C GLY A 179 1.89 5.43 44.53
N PHE A 180 1.96 6.38 43.60
CA PHE A 180 2.11 6.10 42.17
C PHE A 180 3.54 5.63 41.81
N ASP A 181 3.67 4.74 40.82
CA ASP A 181 4.98 4.25 40.35
C ASP A 181 5.71 5.32 39.51
N PRO A 182 6.91 5.80 39.91
CA PRO A 182 7.70 6.75 39.12
C PRO A 182 8.09 6.27 37.71
N ALA A 183 7.99 4.95 37.42
CA ALA A 183 8.17 4.42 36.08
C ALA A 183 6.96 4.70 35.14
N LEU A 184 5.82 5.11 35.70
CA LEU A 184 4.57 5.44 35.02
C LEU A 184 4.21 6.92 35.28
N PRO A 185 4.84 7.90 34.60
CA PRO A 185 4.72 9.32 34.97
C PRO A 185 3.56 10.11 34.33
N VAL A 186 2.78 9.49 33.42
CA VAL A 186 1.79 10.16 32.52
C VAL A 186 0.63 9.23 32.10
N PHE A 187 0.90 7.93 31.96
CA PHE A 187 -0.06 6.91 31.52
C PHE A 187 -0.01 5.72 32.48
N ASP A 188 -1.18 5.10 32.69
CA ASP A 188 -1.39 3.90 33.51
C ASP A 188 -0.96 4.06 34.99
N ASP A 189 -0.77 5.28 35.47
CA ASP A 189 -0.38 5.64 36.83
C ASP A 189 -1.51 5.36 37.85
N GLY A 190 -2.68 5.96 37.63
CA GLY A 190 -3.90 5.68 38.41
C GLY A 190 -4.31 4.20 38.33
N LEU A 191 -4.07 3.58 37.17
CA LEU A 191 -4.40 2.17 36.92
C LEU A 191 -3.48 1.22 37.69
N ASP A 192 -2.17 1.49 37.74
CA ASP A 192 -1.23 0.65 38.46
C ASP A 192 -1.43 0.72 39.97
N PHE A 193 -1.67 1.92 40.50
CA PHE A 193 -2.04 2.11 41.89
C PHE A 193 -3.37 1.42 42.24
N SER A 194 -4.38 1.55 41.38
CA SER A 194 -5.66 0.83 41.55
C SER A 194 -5.51 -0.70 41.50
N VAL A 195 -4.68 -1.22 40.60
CA VAL A 195 -4.39 -2.66 40.51
C VAL A 195 -3.63 -3.13 41.76
N ARG A 196 -2.66 -2.35 42.27
CA ARG A 196 -1.99 -2.65 43.54
C ARG A 196 -2.97 -2.65 44.72
N ALA A 197 -3.89 -1.70 44.81
CA ALA A 197 -4.95 -1.71 45.83
C ALA A 197 -5.85 -2.96 45.74
N ARG A 198 -6.25 -3.37 44.52
CA ARG A 198 -6.99 -4.63 44.29
C ARG A 198 -6.18 -5.88 44.63
N LEU A 199 -4.86 -5.85 44.53
CA LEU A 199 -3.96 -6.94 44.94
C LEU A 199 -3.75 -6.98 46.46
N ALA A 200 -3.89 -5.85 47.15
CA ALA A 200 -3.88 -5.74 48.62
C ALA A 200 -5.26 -6.07 49.25
N GLY A 201 -6.31 -6.26 48.44
CA GLY A 201 -7.65 -6.65 48.86
C GLY A 201 -8.67 -5.50 48.92
N TYR A 202 -8.25 -4.25 48.74
CA TYR A 202 -9.14 -3.09 48.75
C TYR A 202 -10.03 -3.02 47.50
N ARG A 203 -11.21 -2.41 47.63
CA ARG A 203 -12.11 -2.08 46.52
C ARG A 203 -11.78 -0.72 45.90
N VAL A 204 -12.04 -0.63 44.60
CA VAL A 204 -11.82 0.56 43.76
C VAL A 204 -13.09 0.84 42.97
N VAL A 205 -13.72 1.98 43.23
CA VAL A 205 -15.05 2.29 42.69
C VAL A 205 -15.04 3.54 41.81
N VAL A 206 -16.08 3.71 41.00
CA VAL A 206 -16.44 5.00 40.42
C VAL A 206 -17.63 5.62 41.14
N SER A 207 -17.71 6.94 41.09
CA SER A 207 -18.85 7.74 41.54
C SER A 207 -19.41 8.49 40.33
N PRO A 208 -20.33 7.90 39.53
CA PRO A 208 -20.82 8.51 38.28
C PRO A 208 -21.48 9.88 38.46
N GLU A 209 -22.14 10.10 39.62
CA GLU A 209 -22.75 11.37 40.01
C GLU A 209 -21.72 12.49 40.29
N SER A 210 -20.46 12.13 40.57
CA SER A 210 -19.39 13.11 40.77
C SER A 210 -18.77 13.45 39.42
N ARG A 211 -18.92 14.69 38.99
CA ARG A 211 -18.51 15.15 37.65
C ARG A 211 -17.38 16.17 37.74
N ILE A 212 -16.33 15.96 36.96
CA ILE A 212 -15.17 16.86 36.84
C ILE A 212 -14.86 17.09 35.37
N ARG A 213 -14.74 18.36 34.96
CA ARG A 213 -14.38 18.76 33.59
C ARG A 213 -12.86 18.68 33.44
N PHE A 214 -12.36 17.95 32.45
CA PHE A 214 -10.92 17.65 32.31
C PHE A 214 -10.35 18.06 30.95
N ALA A 215 -9.42 19.01 30.93
CA ALA A 215 -8.88 19.59 29.69
C ALA A 215 -7.71 18.80 29.05
N GLN A 216 -7.27 17.66 29.60
CA GLN A 216 -6.27 16.73 29.01
C GLN A 216 -5.02 17.43 28.46
N SER A 217 -4.48 18.39 29.23
CA SER A 217 -3.52 19.37 28.73
C SER A 217 -2.41 19.75 29.71
N GLY A 218 -2.64 19.51 31.01
CA GLY A 218 -1.84 20.01 32.11
C GLY A 218 -0.76 19.05 32.63
N VAL A 219 -0.71 18.89 33.96
CA VAL A 219 0.29 18.09 34.67
C VAL A 219 -0.04 16.60 34.72
N ALA A 220 -1.34 16.24 34.77
CA ALA A 220 -1.83 14.90 35.05
C ALA A 220 -2.43 14.24 33.80
N GLY A 221 -2.29 12.92 33.70
CA GLY A 221 -2.81 12.15 32.57
C GLY A 221 -2.19 12.52 31.21
N PRO A 222 -2.78 12.01 30.12
CA PRO A 222 -2.19 12.14 28.79
C PRO A 222 -2.55 13.47 28.10
N ARG A 223 -1.55 14.17 27.56
CA ARG A 223 -1.78 15.38 26.75
C ARG A 223 -2.34 15.03 25.37
N ILE A 224 -3.54 15.51 25.06
CA ILE A 224 -4.21 15.26 23.77
C ILE A 224 -4.41 16.59 23.01
N ASP A 225 -3.94 16.65 21.76
CA ASP A 225 -4.06 17.78 20.84
C ASP A 225 -4.05 17.22 19.40
N ARG A 226 -4.82 17.83 18.49
CA ARG A 226 -4.87 17.52 17.05
C ARG A 226 -3.52 17.65 16.33
N ARG A 227 -2.51 18.26 16.97
CA ARG A 227 -1.11 18.32 16.51
C ARG A 227 -0.48 16.92 16.42
N ARG A 228 -0.09 16.49 15.21
CA ARG A 228 0.55 15.18 14.93
C ARG A 228 1.74 14.86 15.83
N SER A 229 2.54 15.85 16.25
CA SER A 229 3.67 15.67 17.17
C SER A 229 3.25 15.29 18.59
N VAL A 230 2.15 15.87 19.08
CA VAL A 230 1.57 15.54 20.39
C VAL A 230 1.00 14.12 20.35
N MET A 231 0.22 13.78 19.31
CA MET A 231 -0.30 12.41 19.12
C MET A 231 0.81 11.35 19.07
N ARG A 232 1.93 11.62 18.38
CA ARG A 232 3.12 10.74 18.35
C ARG A 232 3.74 10.54 19.73
N THR A 233 3.89 11.62 20.50
CA THR A 233 4.48 11.59 21.85
C THR A 233 3.57 10.83 22.81
N ALA A 234 2.27 11.12 22.80
CA ALA A 234 1.26 10.43 23.60
C ALA A 234 1.21 8.92 23.26
N HIS A 235 1.26 8.55 21.98
CA HIS A 235 1.35 7.14 21.56
C HIS A 235 2.61 6.45 22.11
N ARG A 236 3.80 7.05 21.96
CA ARG A 236 5.05 6.50 22.53
C ARG A 236 4.94 6.33 24.05
N GLN A 237 4.39 7.32 24.77
CA GLN A 237 4.23 7.27 26.22
C GLN A 237 3.27 6.17 26.65
N ALA A 238 2.07 6.10 26.06
CA ALA A 238 1.09 5.04 26.28
C ALA A 238 1.69 3.64 26.03
N ARG A 239 2.47 3.51 24.94
CA ARG A 239 3.10 2.26 24.56
C ARG A 239 4.23 1.85 25.51
N THR A 240 5.01 2.82 25.99
CA THR A 240 6.08 2.60 26.99
C THR A 240 5.47 2.14 28.32
N ALA A 241 4.42 2.82 28.80
CA ALA A 241 3.70 2.47 30.02
C ALA A 241 3.10 1.05 29.95
N HIS A 242 2.39 0.73 28.85
CA HIS A 242 1.85 -0.61 28.61
C HIS A 242 2.95 -1.68 28.58
N LEU A 243 4.06 -1.47 27.85
CA LEU A 243 5.16 -2.45 27.79
C LEU A 243 5.81 -2.69 29.17
N HIS A 244 6.11 -1.61 29.90
CA HIS A 244 6.64 -1.67 31.27
C HIS A 244 5.70 -2.45 32.20
N ARG A 245 4.44 -2.03 32.29
CA ARG A 245 3.44 -2.64 33.19
C ARG A 245 3.14 -4.10 32.83
N ARG A 246 3.13 -4.46 31.54
CA ARG A 246 2.92 -5.85 31.08
C ARG A 246 4.08 -6.78 31.50
N ILE A 247 5.32 -6.27 31.57
CA ILE A 247 6.47 -7.02 32.10
C ILE A 247 6.46 -7.03 33.64
N ALA A 248 6.12 -5.90 34.28
CA ALA A 248 5.98 -5.82 35.73
C ALA A 248 4.95 -6.82 36.28
N TYR A 249 3.86 -7.06 35.55
CA TYR A 249 2.76 -7.96 35.97
C TYR A 249 3.00 -9.44 35.64
N ALA A 250 4.05 -9.79 34.89
CA ALA A 250 4.28 -11.17 34.46
C ALA A 250 4.94 -12.06 35.54
N PRO A 251 4.75 -13.40 35.51
CA PRO A 251 5.55 -14.35 36.29
C PRO A 251 7.07 -14.15 36.07
N GLY A 252 7.90 -14.56 37.04
CA GLY A 252 9.34 -14.26 37.08
C GLY A 252 10.10 -14.56 35.78
N PHE A 253 10.08 -15.82 35.36
CA PHE A 253 10.73 -16.28 34.12
C PHE A 253 10.14 -15.60 32.86
N LEU A 254 8.81 -15.52 32.77
CA LEU A 254 8.13 -14.90 31.63
C LEU A 254 8.45 -13.41 31.50
N ALA A 255 8.63 -12.69 32.62
CA ALA A 255 9.04 -11.29 32.61
C ALA A 255 10.46 -11.10 32.03
N PHE A 256 11.39 -12.00 32.35
CA PHE A 256 12.74 -11.99 31.76
C PHE A 256 12.70 -12.26 30.26
N VAL A 257 12.00 -13.30 29.81
CA VAL A 257 11.82 -13.63 28.39
C VAL A 257 11.14 -12.49 27.62
N MET A 258 10.11 -11.87 28.21
CA MET A 258 9.41 -10.73 27.60
C MET A 258 10.26 -9.45 27.53
N TRP A 259 11.16 -9.22 28.49
CA TRP A 259 12.12 -8.12 28.46
C TRP A 259 13.20 -8.35 27.39
N LEU A 260 13.79 -9.55 27.35
CA LEU A 260 14.80 -9.93 26.36
C LEU A 260 14.25 -9.87 24.93
N GLY A 261 12.97 -10.23 24.74
CA GLY A 261 12.27 -10.13 23.46
C GLY A 261 11.87 -8.70 23.01
N LEU A 262 12.10 -7.66 23.82
CA LEU A 262 11.69 -6.28 23.46
C LEU A 262 12.29 -5.74 22.16
N PRO A 263 13.61 -5.89 21.85
CA PRO A 263 14.18 -5.36 20.61
C PRO A 263 13.58 -6.01 19.37
N LEU A 264 13.45 -7.35 19.37
CA LEU A 264 12.83 -8.12 18.30
C LEU A 264 11.35 -7.76 18.13
N LEU A 265 10.61 -7.61 19.24
CA LEU A 265 9.23 -7.13 19.23
C LEU A 265 9.12 -5.70 18.70
N GLY A 266 10.09 -4.83 18.98
CA GLY A 266 10.19 -3.48 18.40
C GLY A 266 10.31 -3.52 16.88
N ILE A 267 11.21 -4.35 16.35
CA ILE A 267 11.41 -4.55 14.91
C ILE A 267 10.14 -5.16 14.26
N ALA A 268 9.57 -6.23 14.84
CA ALA A 268 8.34 -6.83 14.34
C ALA A 268 7.15 -5.84 14.35
N ARG A 269 7.08 -4.94 15.33
CA ARG A 269 6.07 -3.87 15.40
C ARG A 269 6.33 -2.72 14.42
N VAL A 270 7.57 -2.49 13.99
CA VAL A 270 7.90 -1.59 12.87
C VAL A 270 7.31 -2.14 11.57
N PHE A 271 7.58 -3.40 11.23
CA PHE A 271 6.96 -4.05 10.05
C PHE A 271 5.42 -4.05 10.14
N TRP A 272 4.85 -4.38 11.29
CA TRP A 272 3.40 -4.38 11.49
C TRP A 272 2.77 -2.97 11.41
N ALA A 273 3.50 -1.91 11.80
CA ALA A 273 3.05 -0.53 11.65
C ALA A 273 3.11 -0.03 10.19
N LEU A 274 4.01 -0.59 9.37
CA LEU A 274 4.04 -0.35 7.92
C LEU A 274 2.80 -0.95 7.26
N ILE A 275 2.53 -2.23 7.52
CA ILE A 275 1.35 -2.97 7.02
C ILE A 275 0.04 -2.26 7.40
N ARG A 276 -0.05 -1.70 8.61
CA ARG A 276 -1.23 -0.97 9.11
C ARG A 276 -1.40 0.47 8.61
N GLU A 277 -0.60 0.92 7.64
CA GLU A 277 -0.58 2.29 7.14
C GLU A 277 -0.24 3.35 8.22
N GLN A 278 0.51 2.96 9.25
CA GLN A 278 0.88 3.80 10.40
C GLN A 278 2.40 4.10 10.46
N PRO A 279 3.10 4.51 9.37
CA PRO A 279 4.53 4.86 9.44
C PRO A 279 4.79 6.04 10.39
N GLY A 280 3.77 6.87 10.65
CA GLY A 280 3.82 7.93 11.65
C GLY A 280 3.90 7.45 13.11
N GLN A 281 3.61 6.18 13.41
CA GLN A 281 3.69 5.55 14.73
C GLN A 281 4.90 4.59 14.87
N MET A 282 5.46 4.13 13.75
CA MET A 282 6.62 3.23 13.64
C MET A 282 7.76 3.54 14.63
N LEU A 283 8.28 4.77 14.59
CA LEU A 283 9.35 5.24 15.49
C LEU A 283 8.90 5.30 16.97
N GLY A 284 7.60 5.42 17.24
CA GLY A 284 7.01 5.41 18.57
C GLY A 284 6.97 4.02 19.20
N GLU A 285 6.58 2.99 18.43
CA GLU A 285 6.66 1.58 18.84
C GLU A 285 8.10 1.16 19.11
N PHE A 286 9.02 1.45 18.17
CA PHE A 286 10.45 1.13 18.30
C PHE A 286 11.07 1.83 19.52
N ALA A 287 10.92 3.15 19.63
CA ALA A 287 11.47 3.90 20.74
C ALA A 287 10.84 3.51 22.09
N ALA A 288 9.56 3.11 22.15
CA ALA A 288 8.95 2.59 23.37
C ALA A 288 9.59 1.26 23.81
N ALA A 289 9.81 0.32 22.89
CA ALA A 289 10.46 -0.95 23.19
C ALA A 289 11.88 -0.76 23.77
N PHE A 290 12.71 0.05 23.10
CA PHE A 290 14.07 0.34 23.56
C PHE A 290 14.11 1.17 24.86
N THR A 291 13.13 2.06 25.10
CA THR A 291 13.03 2.82 26.37
C THR A 291 12.77 1.91 27.57
N VAL A 292 12.01 0.82 27.39
CA VAL A 292 11.78 -0.18 28.46
C VAL A 292 12.95 -1.16 28.56
N PHE A 293 13.54 -1.58 27.44
CA PHE A 293 14.68 -2.49 27.41
C PHE A 293 15.87 -1.96 28.24
N PHE A 294 16.26 -0.71 28.04
CA PHE A 294 17.35 -0.06 28.79
C PHE A 294 16.98 0.41 30.21
N ARG A 295 15.82 0.01 30.77
CA ARG A 295 15.40 0.37 32.14
C ARG A 295 15.02 -0.83 33.02
N PRO A 296 15.84 -1.90 33.10
CA PRO A 296 15.50 -3.10 33.89
C PRO A 296 15.36 -2.82 35.39
N GLY A 297 16.13 -1.87 35.93
CA GLY A 297 16.03 -1.48 37.35
C GLY A 297 14.65 -0.90 37.73
N ALA A 298 14.00 -0.17 36.81
CA ALA A 298 12.64 0.33 37.03
C ALA A 298 11.64 -0.83 37.09
N ILE A 299 11.76 -1.80 36.18
CA ILE A 299 10.92 -3.01 36.15
C ILE A 299 11.08 -3.80 37.46
N LEU A 300 12.31 -3.97 37.96
CA LEU A 300 12.58 -4.62 39.25
C LEU A 300 11.96 -3.84 40.43
N ALA A 301 12.01 -2.52 40.43
CA ALA A 301 11.39 -1.69 41.47
C ALA A 301 9.86 -1.85 41.50
N SER A 302 9.18 -1.74 40.36
CA SER A 302 7.73 -1.98 40.25
C SER A 302 7.36 -3.38 40.74
N ARG A 303 8.12 -4.41 40.34
CA ARG A 303 7.92 -5.80 40.76
C ARG A 303 8.12 -6.03 42.26
N ARG A 304 9.01 -5.27 42.92
CA ARG A 304 9.17 -5.30 44.38
C ARG A 304 7.95 -4.70 45.08
N ARG A 305 7.44 -3.53 44.64
CA ARG A 305 6.22 -2.93 45.22
C ARG A 305 4.99 -3.83 45.03
N ILE A 306 4.80 -4.39 43.84
CA ILE A 306 3.67 -5.30 43.54
C ILE A 306 3.72 -6.54 44.43
N ARG A 307 4.91 -7.09 44.72
CA ARG A 307 5.06 -8.25 45.62
C ARG A 307 4.76 -7.91 47.09
N ALA A 308 5.17 -6.73 47.56
CA ALA A 308 4.88 -6.29 48.93
C ALA A 308 3.36 -6.13 49.16
N ALA A 309 2.65 -5.57 48.18
CA ALA A 309 1.22 -5.27 48.24
C ALA A 309 0.29 -6.38 47.69
N SER A 310 0.72 -7.65 47.66
CA SER A 310 -0.03 -8.74 47.00
C SER A 310 -0.59 -9.78 47.98
N SER A 311 -1.42 -9.34 48.93
CA SER A 311 -2.12 -10.21 49.89
C SER A 311 -3.24 -11.05 49.26
N ALA A 312 -4.14 -10.42 48.48
CA ALA A 312 -5.28 -11.07 47.82
C ALA A 312 -4.93 -11.67 46.44
N GLY A 313 -3.85 -11.17 45.82
CA GLY A 313 -3.26 -11.74 44.61
C GLY A 313 -4.11 -11.62 43.33
N TRP A 314 -3.59 -12.17 42.23
CA TRP A 314 -4.12 -11.93 40.88
C TRP A 314 -5.52 -12.51 40.60
N ALA A 315 -6.06 -13.34 41.50
CA ALA A 315 -7.42 -13.85 41.39
C ALA A 315 -8.46 -12.73 41.51
N ALA A 316 -8.31 -11.83 42.50
CA ALA A 316 -9.21 -10.68 42.72
C ALA A 316 -9.29 -9.72 41.52
N VAL A 317 -8.19 -9.62 40.75
CA VAL A 317 -8.10 -8.79 39.54
C VAL A 317 -8.73 -9.45 38.31
N ARG A 318 -8.88 -10.79 38.28
CA ARG A 318 -9.34 -11.54 37.10
C ARG A 318 -10.76 -11.17 36.60
N PRO A 319 -11.81 -11.07 37.43
CA PRO A 319 -13.17 -10.78 36.94
C PRO A 319 -13.34 -9.33 36.46
N LEU A 320 -12.50 -8.40 36.93
CA LEU A 320 -12.56 -6.97 36.57
C LEU A 320 -11.84 -6.65 35.24
N ARG A 321 -11.33 -7.67 34.52
CA ARG A 321 -10.71 -7.54 33.19
C ARG A 321 -11.76 -7.68 32.09
N ILE A 322 -11.79 -6.73 31.17
CA ILE A 322 -12.76 -6.72 30.06
C ILE A 322 -12.54 -7.89 29.08
N ASP A 323 -13.64 -8.54 28.68
CA ASP A 323 -13.64 -9.67 27.76
C ASP A 323 -13.17 -9.27 26.33
N PRO A 324 -12.34 -10.10 25.65
CA PRO A 324 -11.89 -9.83 24.30
C PRO A 324 -12.97 -9.69 23.22
N LYS A 325 -14.18 -10.27 23.37
CA LYS A 325 -15.30 -10.06 22.43
C LYS A 325 -15.81 -8.62 22.53
N ALA A 326 -16.10 -8.14 23.74
CA ALA A 326 -16.55 -6.75 23.98
C ALA A 326 -15.54 -5.73 23.42
N VAL A 327 -14.24 -5.97 23.59
CA VAL A 327 -13.16 -5.12 23.03
C VAL A 327 -13.10 -5.17 21.50
N ARG A 328 -13.55 -6.25 20.84
CA ARG A 328 -13.68 -6.30 19.37
C ARG A 328 -14.90 -5.51 18.90
N THR A 329 -16.06 -5.73 19.51
CA THR A 329 -17.32 -5.05 19.16
C THR A 329 -17.20 -3.54 19.32
N ALA A 330 -16.67 -3.06 20.45
CA ALA A 330 -16.46 -1.63 20.68
C ALA A 330 -15.56 -0.99 19.60
N ARG A 331 -14.50 -1.69 19.15
CA ARG A 331 -13.61 -1.19 18.09
C ARG A 331 -14.21 -1.20 16.69
N MET A 332 -15.21 -2.06 16.45
CA MET A 332 -15.98 -2.07 15.20
C MET A 332 -16.89 -0.83 15.15
N ILE A 333 -17.63 -0.58 16.23
CA ILE A 333 -18.48 0.60 16.41
C ILE A 333 -17.65 1.89 16.34
N ASP A 334 -16.52 1.97 17.07
CA ASP A 334 -15.56 3.09 16.99
C ASP A 334 -15.16 3.35 15.52
N ARG A 335 -14.79 2.30 14.78
CA ARG A 335 -14.30 2.40 13.39
C ARG A 335 -15.36 2.98 12.47
N GLU A 336 -16.61 2.53 12.61
CA GLU A 336 -17.73 2.96 11.79
C GLU A 336 -18.13 4.41 12.12
N ALA A 337 -18.18 4.78 13.40
CA ALA A 337 -18.42 6.15 13.84
C ALA A 337 -17.35 7.14 13.30
N ILE A 338 -16.07 6.77 13.30
CA ILE A 338 -14.99 7.62 12.77
C ILE A 338 -15.03 7.69 11.22
N LEU A 339 -15.51 6.65 10.53
CA LEU A 339 -15.70 6.71 9.07
C LEU A 339 -16.88 7.61 8.68
N ALA A 340 -17.98 7.54 9.44
CA ALA A 340 -19.14 8.41 9.28
C ALA A 340 -18.77 9.89 9.53
N SER A 341 -18.10 10.20 10.65
CA SER A 341 -17.72 11.58 10.99
C SER A 341 -16.70 12.22 10.03
N GLN A 342 -15.97 11.41 9.26
CA GLN A 342 -15.08 11.90 8.19
C GLN A 342 -15.79 12.13 6.85
N GLY A 343 -17.12 11.94 6.76
CA GLY A 343 -17.86 12.00 5.51
C GLY A 343 -17.46 10.89 4.51
N ARG A 344 -16.78 9.85 5.00
CA ARG A 344 -16.21 8.76 4.19
C ARG A 344 -17.15 7.56 4.12
N GLN A 345 -18.39 7.81 3.71
CA GLN A 345 -19.25 6.72 3.26
C GLN A 345 -18.57 5.96 2.11
N ARG A 346 -18.62 4.63 2.20
CA ARG A 346 -17.96 3.74 1.23
C ARG A 346 -18.78 3.74 -0.06
N ARG A 347 -18.50 4.66 -0.98
CA ARG A 347 -19.23 4.79 -2.25
C ARG A 347 -19.16 3.47 -3.02
N GLU A 348 -20.26 2.72 -2.99
CA GLU A 348 -20.33 1.42 -3.63
C GLU A 348 -20.26 1.59 -5.15
N LEU A 349 -19.43 0.75 -5.79
CA LEU A 349 -19.24 0.81 -7.23
C LEU A 349 -20.41 0.21 -8.01
N HIS A 350 -21.33 -0.50 -7.33
CA HIS A 350 -22.46 -1.26 -7.90
C HIS A 350 -22.08 -1.92 -9.24
N PHE A 351 -21.09 -2.80 -9.19
CA PHE A 351 -20.39 -3.35 -10.37
C PHE A 351 -21.33 -3.95 -11.41
N ILE A 352 -22.40 -4.63 -10.97
CA ILE A 352 -23.40 -5.23 -11.84
C ILE A 352 -24.28 -4.14 -12.49
N SER A 353 -24.99 -3.33 -11.69
CA SER A 353 -26.00 -2.37 -12.21
C SER A 353 -25.40 -1.15 -12.94
N SER A 354 -24.10 -0.90 -12.80
CA SER A 354 -23.37 0.14 -13.55
C SER A 354 -22.52 -0.40 -14.71
N GLY A 355 -22.74 -1.66 -15.11
CA GLY A 355 -22.23 -2.23 -16.37
C GLY A 355 -20.80 -2.75 -16.33
N GLY A 356 -20.19 -2.92 -15.16
CA GLY A 356 -18.86 -3.53 -15.04
C GLY A 356 -18.87 -5.02 -15.41
N LEU A 357 -19.91 -5.74 -14.99
CA LEU A 357 -20.09 -7.15 -15.34
C LEU A 357 -20.25 -7.37 -16.85
N THR A 358 -21.00 -6.51 -17.55
CA THR A 358 -21.18 -6.64 -19.01
C THR A 358 -19.91 -6.32 -19.77
N VAL A 359 -19.12 -5.32 -19.35
CA VAL A 359 -17.79 -5.03 -19.91
C VAL A 359 -16.85 -6.23 -19.72
N LEU A 360 -16.85 -6.85 -18.53
CA LEU A 360 -16.02 -8.03 -18.26
C LEU A 360 -16.43 -9.23 -19.14
N ILE A 361 -17.73 -9.54 -19.22
CA ILE A 361 -18.23 -10.66 -20.05
C ILE A 361 -17.90 -10.45 -21.53
N VAL A 362 -18.18 -9.26 -22.08
CA VAL A 362 -17.91 -8.95 -23.50
C VAL A 362 -16.41 -8.99 -23.81
N SER A 363 -15.56 -8.49 -22.92
CA SER A 363 -14.09 -8.52 -23.12
C SER A 363 -13.49 -9.92 -22.94
N VAL A 364 -14.05 -10.79 -22.10
CA VAL A 364 -13.66 -12.20 -22.03
C VAL A 364 -14.06 -12.94 -23.32
N PHE A 365 -15.28 -12.76 -23.83
CA PHE A 365 -15.68 -13.34 -25.12
C PHE A 365 -14.82 -12.83 -26.28
N ALA A 366 -14.51 -11.54 -26.32
CA ALA A 366 -13.60 -10.97 -27.32
C ALA A 366 -12.19 -11.56 -27.21
N ALA A 367 -11.65 -11.77 -26.01
CA ALA A 367 -10.34 -12.38 -25.81
C ALA A 367 -10.30 -13.84 -26.31
N VAL A 368 -11.30 -14.65 -25.96
CA VAL A 368 -11.40 -16.05 -26.43
C VAL A 368 -11.54 -16.10 -27.94
N ALA A 369 -12.31 -15.20 -28.56
CA ALA A 369 -12.46 -15.15 -30.01
C ALA A 369 -11.17 -14.70 -30.74
N LEU A 370 -10.52 -13.64 -30.27
CA LEU A 370 -9.31 -13.08 -30.92
C LEU A 370 -8.05 -13.91 -30.66
N CYS A 371 -7.96 -14.61 -29.52
CA CYS A 371 -6.77 -15.37 -29.11
C CYS A 371 -7.01 -16.89 -29.10
N TRP A 372 -8.05 -17.40 -29.77
CA TRP A 372 -8.50 -18.80 -29.66
C TRP A 372 -7.36 -19.82 -29.91
N TRP A 373 -6.48 -19.52 -30.87
CA TRP A 373 -5.33 -20.35 -31.27
C TRP A 373 -4.19 -20.40 -30.24
N THR A 374 -4.19 -19.50 -29.24
CA THR A 374 -3.18 -19.50 -28.16
C THR A 374 -3.51 -20.50 -27.05
N LEU A 375 -4.78 -20.88 -26.86
CA LEU A 375 -5.23 -21.71 -25.73
C LEU A 375 -4.62 -23.13 -25.73
N SER A 376 -4.19 -23.63 -26.90
CA SER A 376 -3.52 -24.92 -27.05
C SER A 376 -2.00 -24.87 -26.87
N ARG A 377 -1.40 -23.68 -26.74
CA ARG A 377 0.07 -23.48 -26.72
C ARG A 377 0.57 -23.29 -25.28
N THR A 378 1.69 -23.92 -24.95
CA THR A 378 2.36 -23.76 -23.64
C THR A 378 3.36 -22.60 -23.62
N SER A 379 3.77 -22.14 -24.80
CA SER A 379 4.85 -21.17 -25.05
C SER A 379 4.63 -20.45 -26.38
N LEU A 380 5.25 -19.28 -26.57
CA LEU A 380 5.15 -18.47 -27.79
C LEU A 380 6.51 -17.88 -28.18
N VAL A 381 6.82 -17.88 -29.48
CA VAL A 381 8.01 -17.29 -30.11
C VAL A 381 7.61 -16.53 -31.37
N GLY A 382 8.28 -15.40 -31.64
CA GLY A 382 8.12 -14.62 -32.86
C GLY A 382 7.82 -13.15 -32.57
N GLY A 383 8.07 -12.28 -33.55
CA GLY A 383 7.98 -10.82 -33.36
C GLY A 383 8.89 -10.37 -32.21
N ALA A 384 8.31 -9.77 -31.17
CA ALA A 384 9.03 -9.41 -29.94
C ALA A 384 9.00 -10.47 -28.81
N LEU A 385 8.50 -11.69 -29.07
CA LEU A 385 8.45 -12.79 -28.08
C LEU A 385 9.61 -13.79 -28.20
N ALA A 386 10.15 -14.12 -27.03
CA ALA A 386 11.00 -15.27 -26.75
C ALA A 386 10.48 -15.98 -25.48
N PRO A 387 10.81 -17.26 -25.25
CA PRO A 387 10.39 -17.97 -24.04
C PRO A 387 11.19 -17.47 -22.84
N LEU A 388 10.70 -17.77 -21.64
CA LEU A 388 11.36 -17.45 -20.39
C LEU A 388 12.27 -18.61 -19.92
N SER A 389 13.28 -18.28 -19.13
CA SER A 389 14.15 -19.24 -18.44
C SER A 389 13.41 -19.98 -17.31
N PRO A 390 13.90 -21.14 -16.84
CA PRO A 390 13.41 -21.80 -15.63
C PRO A 390 13.49 -20.90 -14.39
N ILE A 391 12.64 -21.12 -13.38
CA ILE A 391 12.43 -20.15 -12.28
C ILE A 391 13.70 -19.75 -11.51
N GLY A 392 14.66 -20.67 -11.31
CA GLY A 392 15.94 -20.35 -10.65
C GLY A 392 16.81 -19.42 -11.50
N GLU A 393 16.86 -19.65 -12.81
CA GLU A 393 17.60 -18.81 -13.75
C GLU A 393 16.93 -17.47 -13.98
N LEU A 394 15.61 -17.46 -14.10
CA LEU A 394 14.78 -16.26 -14.23
C LEU A 394 15.03 -15.25 -13.10
N TRP A 395 15.20 -15.73 -11.85
CA TRP A 395 15.62 -14.88 -10.74
C TRP A 395 17.12 -14.53 -10.78
N ARG A 396 18.00 -15.46 -11.19
CA ARG A 396 19.44 -15.18 -11.41
C ARG A 396 19.66 -14.06 -12.45
N ASN A 397 18.82 -13.99 -13.48
CA ASN A 397 18.89 -12.96 -14.52
C ASN A 397 18.49 -11.56 -14.04
N THR A 398 17.85 -11.43 -12.86
CA THR A 398 17.63 -10.11 -12.21
C THR A 398 18.89 -9.53 -11.57
N PHE A 399 20.00 -10.28 -11.51
CA PHE A 399 21.28 -9.80 -11.00
C PHE A 399 22.11 -9.13 -12.11
N MET A 400 23.00 -8.24 -11.68
CA MET A 400 24.11 -7.75 -12.50
C MET A 400 25.04 -8.92 -12.86
N HIS A 401 25.47 -8.97 -14.12
CA HIS A 401 26.44 -9.93 -14.65
C HIS A 401 27.55 -9.15 -15.33
N GLU A 402 28.82 -9.51 -15.09
CA GLU A 402 30.02 -8.85 -15.65
C GLU A 402 30.07 -7.31 -15.53
N GLY A 403 29.36 -6.73 -14.55
CA GLY A 403 29.25 -5.27 -14.36
C GLY A 403 28.10 -4.61 -15.12
N VAL A 404 27.40 -5.34 -16.00
CA VAL A 404 26.19 -4.87 -16.69
C VAL A 404 24.95 -5.10 -15.81
N PRO A 405 24.18 -4.06 -15.46
CA PRO A 405 22.97 -4.22 -14.65
C PRO A 405 21.87 -4.94 -15.44
N ALA A 406 21.06 -5.74 -14.75
CA ALA A 406 19.85 -6.31 -15.34
C ALA A 406 18.83 -5.20 -15.64
N ASP A 407 18.02 -5.40 -16.68
CA ASP A 407 16.97 -4.44 -17.03
C ASP A 407 15.83 -4.46 -15.99
N PRO A 408 15.23 -3.30 -15.66
CA PRO A 408 14.03 -3.20 -14.83
C PRO A 408 12.89 -4.17 -15.21
N PHE A 409 12.76 -4.50 -16.48
CA PHE A 409 11.76 -5.44 -16.99
C PHE A 409 12.01 -6.89 -16.54
N ALA A 410 13.25 -7.30 -16.29
CA ALA A 410 13.57 -8.65 -15.80
C ALA A 410 12.93 -8.94 -14.44
N TRP A 411 12.80 -7.93 -13.57
CA TRP A 411 12.05 -8.06 -12.31
C TRP A 411 10.54 -8.26 -12.53
N VAL A 412 9.96 -7.64 -13.57
CA VAL A 412 8.55 -7.83 -13.95
C VAL A 412 8.35 -9.26 -14.47
N LEU A 413 9.26 -9.74 -15.33
CA LEU A 413 9.26 -11.11 -15.84
C LEU A 413 9.45 -12.14 -14.72
N ALA A 414 10.35 -11.89 -13.76
CA ALA A 414 10.60 -12.80 -12.64
C ALA A 414 9.38 -12.94 -11.71
N VAL A 415 8.71 -11.82 -11.39
CA VAL A 415 7.47 -11.85 -10.60
C VAL A 415 6.33 -12.53 -11.35
N LEU A 416 6.20 -12.31 -12.67
CA LEU A 416 5.16 -12.95 -13.49
C LEU A 416 5.42 -14.45 -13.69
N GLY A 417 6.62 -14.85 -14.10
CA GLY A 417 6.98 -16.26 -14.32
C GLY A 417 6.95 -17.10 -13.05
N SER A 418 7.10 -16.48 -11.88
CA SER A 418 6.89 -17.15 -10.58
C SER A 418 5.44 -17.58 -10.32
N LEU A 419 4.45 -17.02 -11.05
CA LEU A 419 3.05 -17.45 -10.96
C LEU A 419 2.82 -18.81 -11.65
N THR A 420 3.55 -19.10 -12.72
CA THR A 420 3.54 -20.40 -13.42
C THR A 420 4.83 -21.16 -13.16
N PHE A 421 5.17 -21.37 -11.89
CA PHE A 421 6.46 -21.92 -11.44
C PHE A 421 6.89 -23.25 -12.10
N TRP A 422 5.94 -24.05 -12.59
CA TRP A 422 6.18 -25.30 -13.32
C TRP A 422 6.63 -25.09 -14.78
N ASN A 423 6.25 -23.98 -15.39
CA ASN A 423 6.67 -23.54 -16.72
C ASN A 423 6.53 -22.00 -16.81
N PRO A 424 7.58 -21.23 -16.51
CA PRO A 424 7.52 -19.76 -16.55
C PRO A 424 7.06 -19.20 -17.89
N SER A 425 7.36 -19.84 -19.02
CA SER A 425 6.93 -19.37 -20.36
C SER A 425 5.41 -19.35 -20.54
N HIS A 426 4.67 -20.14 -19.77
CA HIS A 426 3.21 -20.20 -19.87
C HIS A 426 2.53 -18.89 -19.43
N ILE A 427 3.17 -18.07 -18.58
CA ILE A 427 2.61 -16.76 -18.20
C ILE A 427 2.47 -15.82 -19.39
N VAL A 428 3.28 -15.98 -20.44
CA VAL A 428 3.18 -15.17 -21.67
C VAL A 428 1.86 -15.47 -22.40
N VAL A 429 1.48 -16.73 -22.50
CA VAL A 429 0.20 -17.19 -23.09
C VAL A 429 -0.98 -16.70 -22.25
N LEU A 430 -0.91 -16.87 -20.93
CA LEU A 430 -1.95 -16.40 -20.01
C LEU A 430 -2.10 -14.88 -20.05
N MET A 431 -0.99 -14.13 -20.16
CA MET A 431 -1.01 -12.67 -20.29
C MET A 431 -1.63 -12.23 -21.62
N PHE A 432 -1.35 -12.94 -22.73
CA PHE A 432 -1.99 -12.68 -24.02
C PHE A 432 -3.52 -12.76 -23.95
N ILE A 433 -4.05 -13.84 -23.38
CA ILE A 433 -5.50 -14.05 -23.21
C ILE A 433 -6.08 -13.06 -22.18
N ALA A 434 -5.37 -12.80 -21.08
CA ALA A 434 -5.87 -11.94 -20.01
C ALA A 434 -5.74 -10.44 -20.29
N ALA A 435 -4.89 -10.00 -21.23
CA ALA A 435 -4.63 -8.58 -21.48
C ALA A 435 -5.91 -7.80 -21.83
N ILE A 436 -6.74 -8.35 -22.72
CA ILE A 436 -8.01 -7.73 -23.14
C ILE A 436 -8.98 -7.52 -21.96
N PRO A 437 -9.38 -8.54 -21.17
CA PRO A 437 -10.31 -8.35 -20.05
C PRO A 437 -9.70 -7.59 -18.87
N LEU A 438 -8.40 -7.72 -18.58
CA LEU A 438 -7.75 -6.95 -17.52
C LEU A 438 -7.64 -5.46 -17.88
N SER A 439 -7.34 -5.14 -19.14
CA SER A 439 -7.41 -3.77 -19.67
C SER A 439 -8.85 -3.25 -19.63
N ALA A 440 -9.85 -4.03 -20.08
CA ALA A 440 -11.26 -3.63 -20.06
C ALA A 440 -11.75 -3.29 -18.64
N LEU A 441 -11.40 -4.14 -17.67
CA LEU A 441 -11.73 -3.95 -16.26
C LEU A 441 -11.01 -2.73 -15.68
N GLY A 442 -9.71 -2.57 -15.94
CA GLY A 442 -8.93 -1.40 -15.50
C GLY A 442 -9.49 -0.09 -16.07
N GLY A 443 -9.82 -0.06 -17.35
CA GLY A 443 -10.46 1.07 -18.03
C GLY A 443 -11.83 1.40 -17.44
N TRP A 444 -12.66 0.40 -17.16
CA TRP A 444 -13.96 0.60 -16.50
C TRP A 444 -13.82 1.13 -15.06
N VAL A 445 -12.90 0.59 -14.26
CA VAL A 445 -12.66 1.04 -12.88
C VAL A 445 -12.09 2.47 -12.83
N TRP A 446 -11.20 2.81 -13.77
CA TRP A 446 -10.72 4.19 -13.96
C TRP A 446 -11.87 5.12 -14.37
N GLY A 447 -12.68 4.71 -15.35
CA GLY A 447 -13.88 5.43 -15.79
C GLY A 447 -14.88 5.65 -14.65
N ALA A 448 -15.02 4.69 -13.73
CA ALA A 448 -15.90 4.81 -12.57
C ALA A 448 -15.46 5.88 -11.55
N GLN A 449 -14.20 6.33 -11.60
CA GLN A 449 -13.73 7.50 -10.85
C GLN A 449 -13.89 8.82 -11.63
N LEU A 450 -13.76 8.79 -12.97
CA LEU A 450 -13.91 9.98 -13.81
C LEU A 450 -15.36 10.42 -13.99
N THR A 451 -16.27 9.46 -14.19
CA THR A 451 -17.65 9.70 -14.62
C THR A 451 -18.69 8.85 -13.87
N GLU A 452 -19.88 9.44 -13.74
CA GLU A 452 -21.06 8.83 -13.13
C GLU A 452 -22.02 8.28 -14.20
N SER A 453 -21.80 8.65 -15.46
CA SER A 453 -22.52 8.10 -16.62
C SER A 453 -22.14 6.64 -16.84
N ARG A 454 -23.13 5.72 -16.75
CA ARG A 454 -22.93 4.28 -17.03
C ARG A 454 -22.34 4.07 -18.43
N ALA A 455 -22.86 4.79 -19.43
CA ALA A 455 -22.36 4.75 -20.80
C ALA A 455 -20.89 5.19 -20.91
N GLY A 456 -20.48 6.24 -20.19
CA GLY A 456 -19.07 6.68 -20.17
C GLY A 456 -18.11 5.65 -19.57
N ARG A 457 -18.55 4.88 -18.55
CA ARG A 457 -17.75 3.78 -17.98
C ARG A 457 -17.58 2.62 -18.96
N VAL A 458 -18.66 2.27 -19.67
CA VAL A 458 -18.66 1.23 -20.71
C VAL A 458 -17.77 1.65 -21.90
N LEU A 459 -17.83 2.92 -22.32
CA LEU A 459 -16.97 3.48 -23.37
C LEU A 459 -15.48 3.36 -22.99
N LEU A 460 -15.10 3.72 -21.76
CA LEU A 460 -13.70 3.66 -21.34
C LEU A 460 -13.20 2.20 -21.24
N GLY A 461 -14.03 1.29 -20.70
CA GLY A 461 -13.69 -0.13 -20.61
C GLY A 461 -13.53 -0.80 -21.99
N LEU A 462 -14.59 -0.79 -22.81
CA LEU A 462 -14.56 -1.46 -24.11
C LEU A 462 -13.71 -0.72 -25.15
N GLY A 463 -13.68 0.62 -25.14
CA GLY A 463 -12.83 1.41 -26.02
C GLY A 463 -11.33 1.26 -25.74
N TRP A 464 -10.95 0.91 -24.50
CA TRP A 464 -9.57 0.57 -24.15
C TRP A 464 -9.23 -0.88 -24.55
N ALA A 465 -10.17 -1.81 -24.39
CA ALA A 465 -10.05 -3.18 -24.87
C ALA A 465 -9.96 -3.28 -26.41
N LEU A 466 -10.60 -2.34 -27.12
CA LEU A 466 -10.53 -2.16 -28.58
C LEU A 466 -9.45 -1.16 -29.02
N SER A 467 -8.51 -0.78 -28.14
CA SER A 467 -7.48 0.19 -28.51
C SER A 467 -6.50 -0.39 -29.55
N PRO A 468 -6.13 0.37 -30.60
CA PRO A 468 -5.22 -0.15 -31.63
C PRO A 468 -3.85 -0.51 -31.05
N VAL A 469 -3.35 0.23 -30.06
CA VAL A 469 -2.09 -0.08 -29.36
C VAL A 469 -2.13 -1.45 -28.68
N LEU A 470 -3.21 -1.80 -27.96
CA LEU A 470 -3.30 -3.09 -27.25
C LEU A 470 -3.32 -4.25 -28.25
N LEU A 471 -4.17 -4.14 -29.27
CA LEU A 471 -4.36 -5.22 -30.25
C LEU A 471 -3.16 -5.32 -31.22
N GLY A 472 -2.53 -4.19 -31.58
CA GLY A 472 -1.24 -4.12 -32.29
C GLY A 472 -0.07 -4.71 -31.51
N SER A 473 -0.11 -4.62 -30.17
CA SER A 473 0.88 -5.28 -29.31
C SER A 473 0.68 -6.79 -29.22
N LEU A 474 -0.57 -7.28 -29.32
CA LEU A 474 -0.86 -8.72 -29.47
C LEU A 474 -0.37 -9.22 -30.84
N SER A 475 -0.68 -8.52 -31.92
CA SER A 475 -0.36 -8.96 -33.28
C SER A 475 1.15 -8.98 -33.59
N SER A 476 1.95 -8.18 -32.87
CA SER A 476 3.41 -8.05 -33.04
C SER A 476 4.26 -8.68 -31.93
N GLY A 477 3.64 -9.31 -30.91
CA GLY A 477 4.37 -9.97 -29.82
C GLY A 477 4.93 -9.04 -28.74
N ARG A 478 4.54 -7.76 -28.69
CA ARG A 478 5.18 -6.75 -27.81
C ARG A 478 4.68 -6.84 -26.36
N LEU A 479 5.13 -7.88 -25.63
CA LEU A 479 4.80 -8.15 -24.23
C LEU A 479 4.97 -6.95 -23.27
N PRO A 480 6.03 -6.11 -23.36
CA PRO A 480 6.13 -4.93 -22.50
C PRO A 480 4.94 -3.97 -22.67
N THR A 481 4.49 -3.74 -23.91
CA THR A 481 3.36 -2.85 -24.19
C THR A 481 2.02 -3.46 -23.80
N LEU A 482 1.88 -4.80 -23.81
CA LEU A 482 0.71 -5.49 -23.25
C LEU A 482 0.62 -5.28 -21.73
N ILE A 483 1.72 -5.48 -21.00
CA ILE A 483 1.76 -5.29 -19.54
C ILE A 483 1.54 -3.80 -19.20
N LEU A 484 2.10 -2.87 -19.99
CA LEU A 484 1.79 -1.44 -19.91
C LEU A 484 0.29 -1.17 -20.06
N ALA A 485 -0.34 -1.70 -21.12
CA ALA A 485 -1.75 -1.44 -21.42
C ALA A 485 -2.71 -2.00 -20.35
N VAL A 486 -2.32 -3.10 -19.69
CA VAL A 486 -3.01 -3.63 -18.52
C VAL A 486 -2.79 -2.75 -17.29
N ALA A 487 -1.54 -2.37 -16.98
CA ALA A 487 -1.20 -1.67 -15.74
C ALA A 487 -1.57 -0.18 -15.72
N LEU A 488 -1.57 0.50 -16.87
CA LEU A 488 -1.70 1.96 -16.95
C LEU A 488 -3.02 2.53 -16.38
N PRO A 489 -4.21 1.95 -16.61
CA PRO A 489 -5.45 2.41 -15.97
C PRO A 489 -5.41 2.31 -14.44
N TRP A 490 -4.81 1.23 -13.90
CA TRP A 490 -4.66 1.04 -12.46
C TRP A 490 -3.62 2.00 -11.87
N LEU A 491 -2.56 2.34 -12.62
CA LEU A 491 -1.62 3.38 -12.22
C LEU A 491 -2.31 4.75 -12.11
N LEU A 492 -3.10 5.16 -13.11
CA LEU A 492 -3.83 6.43 -13.05
C LEU A 492 -4.84 6.45 -11.87
N LEU A 493 -5.57 5.35 -11.66
CA LEU A 493 -6.44 5.16 -10.51
C LEU A 493 -5.68 5.37 -9.18
N ALA A 494 -4.57 4.65 -8.98
CA ALA A 494 -3.80 4.72 -7.74
C ALA A 494 -3.10 6.08 -7.55
N ALA A 495 -2.46 6.62 -8.58
CA ALA A 495 -1.80 7.92 -8.54
C ALA A 495 -2.77 9.05 -8.20
N SER A 496 -3.99 9.03 -8.74
CA SER A 496 -5.03 10.03 -8.41
C SER A 496 -5.49 9.97 -6.94
N ARG A 497 -5.31 8.83 -6.26
CA ARG A 497 -5.71 8.57 -4.86
C ARG A 497 -4.55 8.49 -3.86
N CYS A 498 -3.29 8.50 -4.29
CA CYS A 498 -2.12 8.36 -3.40
C CYS A 498 -2.09 9.40 -2.26
N ARG A 499 -2.72 10.56 -2.43
CA ARG A 499 -2.95 11.58 -1.40
C ARG A 499 -3.84 11.12 -0.22
N GLU A 500 -4.72 10.14 -0.41
CA GLU A 500 -5.80 9.77 0.53
C GLU A 500 -5.35 8.80 1.63
N SER A 501 -4.65 7.73 1.26
CA SER A 501 -4.12 6.68 2.15
C SER A 501 -2.61 6.51 1.93
N TRP A 502 -1.94 5.62 2.65
CA TRP A 502 -0.59 5.18 2.27
C TRP A 502 -0.63 3.96 1.34
N SER A 503 -1.67 3.12 1.45
CA SER A 503 -1.91 2.00 0.54
C SER A 503 -1.97 2.42 -0.92
N TRP A 504 -2.74 3.47 -1.26
CA TRP A 504 -2.81 4.01 -2.63
C TRP A 504 -1.48 4.60 -3.12
N ALA A 505 -0.58 5.02 -2.22
CA ALA A 505 0.75 5.49 -2.59
C ALA A 505 1.72 4.33 -2.85
N GLY A 506 1.65 3.26 -2.05
CA GLY A 506 2.38 2.01 -2.28
C GLY A 506 1.97 1.32 -3.58
N THR A 507 0.66 1.17 -3.83
CA THR A 507 0.16 0.60 -5.10
C THR A 507 0.55 1.47 -6.29
N ALA A 508 0.46 2.80 -6.18
CA ALA A 508 0.89 3.70 -7.24
C ALA A 508 2.41 3.60 -7.50
N SER A 509 3.24 3.37 -6.47
CA SER A 509 4.68 3.18 -6.67
C SER A 509 5.01 1.88 -7.40
N LEU A 510 4.41 0.76 -6.98
CA LEU A 510 4.62 -0.54 -7.63
C LEU A 510 4.10 -0.54 -9.07
N LEU A 511 2.92 0.03 -9.31
CA LEU A 511 2.36 0.15 -10.66
C LEU A 511 3.20 1.11 -11.53
N ALA A 512 3.76 2.19 -10.96
CA ALA A 512 4.70 3.05 -11.68
C ALA A 512 6.01 2.32 -12.01
N ALA A 513 6.51 1.46 -11.11
CA ALA A 513 7.70 0.67 -11.35
C ALA A 513 7.48 -0.32 -12.50
N VAL A 514 6.34 -1.03 -12.52
CA VAL A 514 5.96 -1.92 -13.63
C VAL A 514 5.78 -1.14 -14.94
N VAL A 515 4.99 -0.05 -14.94
CA VAL A 515 4.72 0.76 -16.14
C VAL A 515 6.00 1.32 -16.74
N LEU A 516 6.90 1.87 -15.93
CA LEU A 516 8.16 2.43 -16.43
C LEU A 516 9.16 1.34 -16.80
N ALA A 517 9.21 0.22 -16.07
CA ALA A 517 10.03 -0.94 -16.46
C ALA A 517 9.63 -1.53 -17.82
N CYS A 518 8.33 -1.50 -18.15
CA CYS A 518 7.82 -1.93 -19.44
C CYS A 518 8.01 -0.90 -20.57
N ALA A 519 8.11 0.39 -20.24
CA ALA A 519 8.21 1.48 -21.21
C ALA A 519 9.03 2.66 -20.65
N PRO A 520 10.37 2.58 -20.65
CA PRO A 520 11.24 3.61 -20.07
C PRO A 520 11.12 4.97 -20.76
N VAL A 521 10.71 5.00 -22.03
CA VAL A 521 10.39 6.23 -22.78
C VAL A 521 9.32 7.11 -22.10
N LEU A 522 8.49 6.56 -21.20
CA LEU A 522 7.50 7.30 -20.41
C LEU A 522 8.08 8.01 -19.17
N ILE A 523 9.36 7.82 -18.82
CA ILE A 523 10.00 8.44 -17.63
C ILE A 523 9.83 9.98 -17.60
N PRO A 524 10.05 10.75 -18.69
CA PRO A 524 9.87 12.20 -18.68
C PRO A 524 8.41 12.63 -18.44
N ALA A 525 7.46 11.92 -19.05
CA ALA A 525 6.02 12.16 -18.84
C ALA A 525 5.60 11.86 -17.39
N ALA A 526 6.07 10.75 -16.82
CA ALA A 526 5.81 10.38 -15.43
C ALA A 526 6.42 11.39 -14.44
N LEU A 527 7.63 11.91 -14.71
CA LEU A 527 8.27 12.93 -13.89
C LEU A 527 7.46 14.25 -13.90
N LEU A 528 6.96 14.68 -15.06
CA LEU A 528 6.12 15.89 -15.17
C LEU A 528 4.77 15.72 -14.46
N LEU A 529 4.11 14.56 -14.60
CA LEU A 529 2.89 14.24 -13.85
C LEU A 529 3.14 14.17 -12.33
N LEU A 530 4.30 13.65 -11.90
CA LEU A 530 4.72 13.65 -10.50
C LEU A 530 4.91 15.09 -9.97
N ILE A 531 5.58 15.97 -10.72
CA ILE A 531 5.79 17.39 -10.35
C ILE A 531 4.44 18.10 -10.18
N VAL A 532 3.51 17.96 -11.14
CA VAL A 532 2.14 18.50 -11.01
C VAL A 532 1.41 17.90 -9.80
N GLY A 533 1.60 16.61 -9.52
CA GLY A 533 1.12 15.95 -8.32
C GLY A 533 1.66 16.57 -7.02
N LEU A 534 2.94 16.92 -6.93
CA LEU A 534 3.52 17.61 -5.77
C LEU A 534 2.93 19.03 -5.62
N CYS A 535 2.95 19.82 -6.69
CA CYS A 535 2.47 21.22 -6.69
C CYS A 535 1.00 21.33 -6.26
N THR A 536 0.14 20.42 -6.72
CA THR A 536 -1.28 20.38 -6.37
C THR A 536 -1.57 19.85 -4.96
N SER A 537 -0.59 19.29 -4.24
CA SER A 537 -0.83 18.52 -3.01
C SER A 537 0.08 18.84 -1.83
N LEU A 538 0.38 20.13 -1.59
CA LEU A 538 1.25 20.62 -0.49
C LEU A 538 1.05 19.96 0.90
N ARG A 539 -0.17 19.53 1.26
CA ARG A 539 -0.48 18.84 2.54
C ARG A 539 -0.20 17.33 2.55
N GLY A 540 0.16 16.76 1.40
CA GLY A 540 0.33 15.33 1.12
C GLY A 540 1.62 14.95 0.40
N ILE A 541 2.54 15.91 0.16
CA ILE A 541 3.82 15.73 -0.58
C ILE A 541 4.50 14.39 -0.30
N ALA A 542 4.69 14.00 0.97
CA ALA A 542 5.39 12.76 1.33
C ALA A 542 4.73 11.47 0.81
N ARG A 543 3.42 11.48 0.51
CA ARG A 543 2.71 10.36 -0.13
C ARG A 543 2.85 10.38 -1.65
N VAL A 544 2.78 11.56 -2.26
CA VAL A 544 2.97 11.70 -3.71
C VAL A 544 4.42 11.37 -4.09
N LEU A 545 5.39 11.88 -3.33
CA LEU A 545 6.81 11.54 -3.48
C LEU A 545 7.07 10.03 -3.30
N SER A 546 6.31 9.34 -2.42
CA SER A 546 6.49 7.88 -2.28
C SER A 546 6.09 7.07 -3.51
N THR A 547 5.35 7.63 -4.48
CA THR A 547 5.10 6.94 -5.76
C THR A 547 6.39 6.78 -6.59
N ALA A 548 7.37 7.66 -6.43
CA ALA A 548 8.64 7.59 -7.14
C ALA A 548 9.63 6.54 -6.58
N ILE A 549 9.39 5.98 -5.38
CA ILE A 549 10.40 5.16 -4.67
C ILE A 549 10.72 3.86 -5.43
N ALA A 550 9.72 3.03 -5.74
CA ALA A 550 9.98 1.78 -6.45
C ALA A 550 10.57 1.99 -7.87
N PRO A 551 10.10 2.95 -8.70
CA PRO A 551 10.76 3.30 -9.95
C PRO A 551 12.23 3.68 -9.79
N VAL A 552 12.55 4.62 -8.89
CA VAL A 552 13.92 5.11 -8.71
C VAL A 552 14.85 3.99 -8.24
N VAL A 553 14.39 3.14 -7.32
CA VAL A 553 15.16 2.01 -6.80
C VAL A 553 15.39 0.93 -7.86
N LEU A 554 14.39 0.65 -8.69
CA LEU A 554 14.49 -0.35 -9.76
C LEU A 554 15.42 0.12 -10.90
N PHE A 555 15.32 1.39 -11.29
CA PHE A 555 16.14 1.98 -12.35
C PHE A 555 17.54 2.41 -11.91
N ALA A 556 17.83 2.55 -10.61
CA ALA A 556 19.10 3.07 -10.11
C ALA A 556 20.36 2.39 -10.70
N PRO A 557 20.46 1.05 -10.82
CA PRO A 557 21.65 0.42 -11.39
C PRO A 557 21.83 0.75 -12.88
N LYS A 558 20.76 0.69 -13.69
CA LYS A 558 20.78 1.07 -15.11
C LYS A 558 21.12 2.53 -15.30
N ALA A 559 20.56 3.42 -14.47
CA ALA A 559 20.87 4.85 -14.49
C ALA A 559 22.35 5.12 -14.17
N ILE A 560 22.89 4.52 -13.09
CA ILE A 560 24.30 4.71 -12.72
C ILE A 560 25.22 4.21 -13.84
N ALA A 561 24.96 3.04 -14.42
CA ALA A 561 25.74 2.53 -15.56
C ALA A 561 25.66 3.45 -16.79
N ALA A 562 24.47 3.92 -17.17
CA ALA A 562 24.27 4.82 -18.31
C ALA A 562 24.96 6.19 -18.11
N PHE A 563 24.92 6.75 -16.89
CA PHE A 563 25.66 7.96 -16.56
C PHE A 563 27.18 7.74 -16.53
N ALA A 564 27.66 6.61 -16.00
CA ALA A 564 29.08 6.25 -15.98
C ALA A 564 29.65 6.00 -17.39
N ALA A 565 28.84 5.46 -18.31
CA ALA A 565 29.16 5.30 -19.73
C ALA A 565 29.04 6.60 -20.54
N GLY A 566 28.61 7.72 -19.93
CA GLY A 566 28.41 9.00 -20.61
C GLY A 566 27.20 9.04 -21.56
N ARG A 567 26.32 8.03 -21.51
CA ARG A 567 25.18 7.83 -22.42
C ARG A 567 23.84 7.82 -21.68
N PRO A 568 23.42 8.93 -21.05
CA PRO A 568 22.22 8.96 -20.20
C PRO A 568 20.89 8.73 -20.93
N ILE A 569 20.88 8.86 -22.27
CA ILE A 569 19.69 8.63 -23.11
C ILE A 569 19.36 7.12 -23.21
N ASP A 570 20.34 6.23 -23.03
CA ASP A 570 20.14 4.76 -23.02
C ASP A 570 19.18 4.29 -21.91
N LEU A 571 18.93 5.13 -20.91
CA LEU A 571 17.90 4.90 -19.88
C LEU A 571 16.49 4.73 -20.49
N LEU A 572 16.25 5.30 -21.68
CA LEU A 572 14.97 5.31 -22.38
C LEU A 572 14.76 4.12 -23.35
N LEU A 573 15.77 3.26 -23.51
CA LEU A 573 15.70 2.08 -24.40
C LEU A 573 14.55 1.13 -24.02
N ASP A 574 13.78 0.69 -25.02
CA ASP A 574 12.70 -0.29 -24.84
C ASP A 574 13.25 -1.66 -24.42
N PRO A 575 12.61 -2.35 -23.45
CA PRO A 575 13.09 -3.63 -22.92
C PRO A 575 12.71 -4.82 -23.81
N GLY A 576 13.50 -5.90 -23.73
CA GLY A 576 13.23 -7.16 -24.41
C GLY A 576 13.66 -7.16 -25.88
N ILE A 577 12.97 -7.93 -26.73
CA ILE A 577 13.30 -8.01 -28.17
C ILE A 577 12.58 -6.91 -28.93
N THR A 578 13.34 -6.14 -29.71
CA THR A 578 12.90 -4.89 -30.36
C THR A 578 13.01 -5.02 -31.88
N PRO A 579 12.14 -5.80 -32.54
CA PRO A 579 12.23 -6.02 -33.98
C PRO A 579 12.01 -4.71 -34.74
N ALA A 580 12.74 -4.56 -35.84
CA ALA A 580 12.61 -3.44 -36.78
C ALA A 580 11.16 -3.22 -37.22
N TYR A 581 10.74 -1.95 -37.30
CA TYR A 581 9.40 -1.56 -37.73
C TYR A 581 9.39 -0.11 -38.23
N GLN A 582 8.36 0.28 -38.99
CA GLN A 582 8.16 1.65 -39.46
C GLN A 582 7.22 2.44 -38.54
N PRO A 583 7.66 3.53 -37.89
CA PRO A 583 6.80 4.39 -37.08
C PRO A 583 5.63 4.99 -37.86
N GLY A 584 4.45 5.04 -37.24
CA GLY A 584 3.30 5.75 -37.79
C GLY A 584 3.56 7.26 -37.90
N ASN A 585 3.06 7.89 -38.96
CA ASN A 585 3.13 9.35 -39.08
C ASN A 585 2.21 10.05 -38.05
N THR A 586 2.34 11.37 -37.89
CA THR A 586 1.60 12.15 -36.87
C THR A 586 0.09 11.90 -36.88
N TRP A 587 -0.52 11.68 -38.05
CA TRP A 587 -1.95 11.34 -38.17
C TRP A 587 -2.26 9.92 -37.69
N HIS A 588 -1.40 8.93 -37.96
CA HIS A 588 -1.56 7.57 -37.44
C HIS A 588 -1.50 7.56 -35.91
N LEU A 589 -0.50 8.25 -35.34
CA LEU A 589 -0.32 8.37 -33.89
C LEU A 589 -1.52 9.06 -33.22
N MET A 590 -2.11 10.08 -33.86
CA MET A 590 -3.30 10.78 -33.37
C MET A 590 -4.59 9.94 -33.51
N LEU A 591 -4.62 8.97 -34.44
CA LEU A 591 -5.69 7.97 -34.56
C LEU A 591 -5.50 6.76 -33.64
N GLY A 592 -4.44 6.74 -32.81
CA GLY A 592 -4.19 5.67 -31.84
C GLY A 592 -3.37 4.49 -32.36
N PHE A 593 -2.83 4.56 -33.58
CA PHE A 593 -2.05 3.48 -34.21
C PHE A 593 -0.53 3.76 -34.10
N PRO A 594 0.28 2.84 -33.54
CA PRO A 594 1.72 3.06 -33.35
C PRO A 594 2.55 2.90 -34.63
N ALA A 595 2.22 1.94 -35.50
CA ALA A 595 2.95 1.64 -36.72
C ALA A 595 2.33 2.33 -37.95
N PHE A 596 3.11 2.41 -39.04
CA PHE A 596 2.60 2.86 -40.33
C PHE A 596 1.60 1.87 -40.96
N GLY A 597 0.71 2.37 -41.84
CA GLY A 597 -0.23 1.55 -42.63
C GLY A 597 -1.59 1.25 -41.98
N LEU A 598 -1.84 1.81 -40.78
CA LEU A 598 -3.04 1.55 -39.97
C LEU A 598 -3.36 0.04 -39.84
N GLU A 599 -2.28 -0.72 -39.69
CA GLU A 599 -2.17 -2.14 -39.33
C GLU A 599 -3.07 -3.12 -40.10
N GLY A 600 -3.35 -2.77 -41.36
CA GLY A 600 -3.99 -3.63 -42.36
C GLY A 600 -4.77 -2.85 -43.41
N TRP A 601 -5.29 -1.67 -43.06
CA TRP A 601 -6.08 -0.86 -43.98
C TRP A 601 -5.29 -0.35 -45.19
N SER A 602 -4.01 0.03 -45.06
CA SER A 602 -3.23 0.47 -46.22
C SER A 602 -3.16 -0.63 -47.27
N GLY A 603 -2.71 -1.83 -46.92
CA GLY A 603 -2.60 -2.97 -47.85
C GLY A 603 -3.92 -3.34 -48.53
N ILE A 604 -5.07 -3.16 -47.85
CA ILE A 604 -6.40 -3.36 -48.46
C ILE A 604 -6.70 -2.28 -49.52
N PHE A 605 -6.40 -1.00 -49.24
CA PHE A 605 -6.60 0.09 -50.21
C PHE A 605 -5.53 0.11 -51.32
N ASP A 606 -4.31 -0.30 -51.04
CA ASP A 606 -3.22 -0.47 -52.01
C ASP A 606 -3.55 -1.62 -52.99
N ALA A 607 -4.11 -2.73 -52.50
CA ALA A 607 -4.64 -3.82 -53.34
C ALA A 607 -5.86 -3.41 -54.20
N MET A 608 -6.59 -2.36 -53.81
CA MET A 608 -7.63 -1.72 -54.62
C MET A 608 -7.09 -0.60 -55.55
N GLY A 609 -5.77 -0.35 -55.56
CA GLY A 609 -5.14 0.70 -56.37
C GLY A 609 -5.41 2.14 -55.89
N LEU A 610 -5.91 2.32 -54.67
CA LEU A 610 -6.35 3.61 -54.11
C LEU A 610 -5.32 4.28 -53.21
N GLY A 611 -4.26 3.58 -52.83
CA GLY A 611 -3.18 4.08 -51.97
C GLY A 611 -3.56 4.19 -50.48
N GLY A 612 -2.58 4.45 -49.62
CA GLY A 612 -2.79 4.57 -48.17
C GLY A 612 -3.56 5.82 -47.69
N ALA A 613 -3.78 6.85 -48.52
CA ALA A 613 -4.41 8.11 -48.07
C ALA A 613 -5.91 7.97 -47.71
N PRO A 614 -6.78 7.33 -48.53
CA PRO A 614 -8.17 7.06 -48.17
C PRO A 614 -8.34 6.25 -46.87
N ALA A 615 -7.42 5.33 -46.57
CA ALA A 615 -7.43 4.57 -45.32
C ALA A 615 -7.36 5.47 -44.07
N THR A 616 -6.51 6.50 -44.08
CA THR A 616 -6.39 7.45 -42.95
C THR A 616 -7.65 8.28 -42.75
N LEU A 617 -8.32 8.67 -43.85
CA LEU A 617 -9.60 9.38 -43.81
C LEU A 617 -10.73 8.49 -43.29
N LEU A 618 -10.81 7.23 -43.75
CA LEU A 618 -11.82 6.27 -43.28
C LEU A 618 -11.71 6.03 -41.77
N VAL A 619 -10.51 5.73 -41.27
CA VAL A 619 -10.28 5.52 -39.83
C VAL A 619 -10.52 6.81 -39.03
N GLY A 620 -10.18 7.97 -39.58
CA GLY A 620 -10.52 9.27 -39.00
C GLY A 620 -12.02 9.51 -38.84
N VAL A 621 -12.83 9.19 -39.86
CA VAL A 621 -14.29 9.28 -39.81
C VAL A 621 -14.88 8.28 -38.80
N LEU A 622 -14.36 7.05 -38.76
CA LEU A 622 -14.80 6.03 -37.80
C LEU A 622 -14.51 6.41 -36.34
N LEU A 623 -13.39 7.07 -36.06
CA LEU A 623 -13.01 7.49 -34.71
C LEU A 623 -13.54 8.88 -34.31
N ALA A 624 -14.12 9.64 -35.25
CA ALA A 624 -14.70 10.96 -35.01
C ALA A 624 -15.75 11.03 -33.87
N PRO A 625 -16.63 10.03 -33.63
CA PRO A 625 -17.55 10.05 -32.50
C PRO A 625 -16.85 10.06 -31.13
N ILE A 626 -15.70 9.38 -31.01
CA ILE A 626 -14.87 9.38 -29.79
C ILE A 626 -14.19 10.75 -29.63
N ALA A 627 -13.65 11.31 -30.71
CA ALA A 627 -13.04 12.64 -30.69
C ALA A 627 -14.04 13.75 -30.31
N LEU A 628 -15.26 13.72 -30.86
CA LEU A 628 -16.35 14.65 -30.52
C LEU A 628 -16.75 14.54 -29.03
N LEU A 629 -16.85 13.32 -28.51
CA LEU A 629 -17.08 13.10 -27.08
C LEU A 629 -15.92 13.61 -26.22
N ALA A 630 -14.66 13.46 -26.65
CA ALA A 630 -13.49 13.94 -25.92
C ALA A 630 -13.42 15.48 -25.90
N VAL A 631 -13.72 16.15 -27.02
CA VAL A 631 -13.86 17.62 -27.09
C VAL A 631 -14.95 18.11 -26.14
N LEU A 632 -16.13 17.47 -26.12
CA LEU A 632 -17.19 17.80 -25.17
C LEU A 632 -16.77 17.53 -23.72
N GLY A 633 -15.90 16.54 -23.49
CA GLY A 633 -15.27 16.26 -22.20
C GLY A 633 -14.43 17.43 -21.68
N LEU A 634 -13.59 18.03 -22.54
CA LEU A 634 -12.79 19.22 -22.23
C LEU A 634 -13.64 20.42 -21.80
N LEU A 635 -14.83 20.58 -22.41
CA LEU A 635 -15.79 21.64 -22.12
C LEU A 635 -16.58 21.44 -20.82
N THR A 636 -16.36 20.36 -20.07
CA THR A 636 -17.06 20.15 -18.78
C THR A 636 -16.46 20.97 -17.65
N GLY A 637 -17.29 21.43 -16.72
CA GLY A 637 -16.88 22.17 -15.51
C GLY A 637 -16.01 21.39 -14.50
N ARG A 638 -15.55 20.17 -14.83
CA ARG A 638 -14.67 19.34 -13.98
C ARG A 638 -13.19 19.67 -14.22
N ILE A 639 -12.85 20.96 -14.16
CA ILE A 639 -11.55 21.57 -14.56
C ILE A 639 -10.32 20.74 -14.12
N ALA A 640 -10.25 20.31 -12.86
CA ALA A 640 -9.10 19.56 -12.35
C ALA A 640 -8.94 18.16 -12.97
N VAL A 641 -10.03 17.55 -13.44
CA VAL A 641 -10.02 16.23 -14.11
C VAL A 641 -9.74 16.40 -15.61
N THR A 642 -10.34 17.41 -16.25
CA THR A 642 -10.11 17.68 -17.67
C THR A 642 -8.67 18.13 -17.93
N LEU A 643 -8.10 19.00 -17.08
CA LEU A 643 -6.69 19.39 -17.17
C LEU A 643 -5.73 18.21 -16.92
N LEU A 644 -6.04 17.31 -15.98
CA LEU A 644 -5.19 16.14 -15.72
C LEU A 644 -5.14 15.19 -16.92
N LEU A 645 -6.30 14.90 -17.52
CA LEU A 645 -6.39 14.05 -18.72
C LEU A 645 -5.81 14.73 -19.95
N ALA A 646 -6.05 16.04 -20.15
CA ALA A 646 -5.45 16.80 -21.25
C ALA A 646 -3.92 16.83 -21.16
N LEU A 647 -3.36 17.04 -19.96
CA LEU A 647 -1.92 17.01 -19.72
C LEU A 647 -1.34 15.60 -19.94
N ALA A 648 -1.96 14.56 -19.37
CA ALA A 648 -1.52 13.19 -19.58
C ALA A 648 -1.56 12.79 -21.06
N GLY A 649 -2.62 13.16 -21.78
CA GLY A 649 -2.79 12.91 -23.20
C GLY A 649 -1.74 13.64 -24.05
N ALA A 650 -1.52 14.93 -23.79
CA ALA A 650 -0.49 15.71 -24.48
C ALA A 650 0.92 15.17 -24.23
N LEU A 651 1.24 14.77 -22.99
CA LEU A 651 2.52 14.14 -22.67
C LEU A 651 2.70 12.79 -23.36
N GLY A 652 1.66 11.95 -23.40
CA GLY A 652 1.68 10.69 -24.16
C GLY A 652 1.92 10.89 -25.65
N PHE A 653 1.22 11.85 -26.27
CA PHE A 653 1.36 12.17 -27.69
C PHE A 653 2.73 12.75 -28.04
N LEU A 654 3.24 13.70 -27.23
CA LEU A 654 4.60 14.22 -27.38
C LEU A 654 5.67 13.13 -27.18
N THR A 655 5.43 12.17 -26.27
CA THR A 655 6.32 11.02 -26.08
C THR A 655 6.30 10.09 -27.30
N ALA A 656 5.14 9.86 -27.92
CA ALA A 656 5.02 9.07 -29.15
C ALA A 656 5.74 9.72 -30.33
N ILE A 657 5.59 11.05 -30.51
CA ILE A 657 6.33 11.80 -31.54
C ILE A 657 7.84 11.76 -31.27
N GLY A 658 8.26 11.92 -30.01
CA GLY A 658 9.68 11.81 -29.63
C GLY A 658 10.25 10.41 -29.92
N ALA A 659 9.54 9.36 -29.54
CA ALA A 659 9.93 7.97 -29.81
C ALA A 659 10.12 7.71 -31.31
N ALA A 660 9.21 8.20 -32.16
CA ALA A 660 9.29 8.12 -33.63
C ALA A 660 10.50 8.85 -34.26
N GLN A 661 11.30 9.59 -33.48
CA GLN A 661 12.51 10.29 -33.94
C GLN A 661 13.78 9.81 -33.23
N LEU A 662 13.65 8.92 -32.24
CA LEU A 662 14.76 8.42 -31.42
C LEU A 662 15.20 7.04 -31.91
N HIS A 663 16.10 7.02 -32.89
CA HIS A 663 16.76 5.81 -33.37
C HIS A 663 17.98 5.51 -32.49
N LEU A 664 17.76 4.73 -31.42
CA LEU A 664 18.79 4.38 -30.42
C LEU A 664 19.31 2.94 -30.54
N LEU A 665 18.66 2.13 -31.37
CA LEU A 665 18.93 0.71 -31.59
C LEU A 665 19.29 0.48 -33.06
N VAL A 666 20.03 -0.58 -33.34
CA VAL A 666 20.36 -1.03 -34.71
C VAL A 666 20.09 -2.53 -34.80
N GLU A 667 19.47 -2.98 -35.88
CA GLU A 667 19.30 -4.39 -36.23
C GLU A 667 19.85 -4.62 -37.65
N GLY A 668 21.02 -5.23 -37.77
CA GLY A 668 21.73 -5.35 -39.05
C GLY A 668 22.09 -3.97 -39.61
N PRO A 669 21.71 -3.63 -40.86
CA PRO A 669 21.92 -2.30 -41.43
C PRO A 669 20.90 -1.24 -40.94
N ASP A 670 19.76 -1.66 -40.37
CA ASP A 670 18.63 -0.77 -40.10
C ASP A 670 18.69 -0.12 -38.71
N SER A 671 18.49 1.20 -38.66
CA SER A 671 18.37 1.96 -37.40
C SER A 671 16.94 1.94 -36.87
N VAL A 672 16.71 1.26 -35.74
CA VAL A 672 15.38 1.03 -35.16
C VAL A 672 14.99 2.17 -34.21
N ALA A 673 13.82 2.76 -34.43
CA ALA A 673 13.22 3.80 -33.58
C ALA A 673 12.64 3.20 -32.28
N LEU A 674 12.59 4.00 -31.21
CA LEU A 674 11.85 3.65 -29.98
C LEU A 674 10.36 3.45 -30.26
N TRP A 675 9.74 2.53 -29.53
CA TRP A 675 8.37 2.08 -29.74
C TRP A 675 7.33 3.17 -29.39
N THR A 676 6.80 3.79 -30.44
CA THR A 676 5.74 4.81 -30.40
C THR A 676 4.53 4.42 -29.55
N GLY A 677 4.14 3.13 -29.57
CA GLY A 677 2.97 2.61 -28.86
C GLY A 677 2.97 2.87 -27.36
N SER A 678 4.15 2.95 -26.74
CA SER A 678 4.30 3.33 -25.34
C SER A 678 3.72 4.71 -25.02
N GLY A 679 3.95 5.71 -25.88
CA GLY A 679 3.35 7.04 -25.77
C GLY A 679 1.88 7.09 -26.20
N VAL A 680 1.55 6.39 -27.29
CA VAL A 680 0.17 6.34 -27.83
C VAL A 680 -0.79 5.69 -26.83
N ALA A 681 -0.34 4.73 -26.01
CA ALA A 681 -1.14 4.15 -24.92
C ALA A 681 -1.63 5.22 -23.92
N LEU A 682 -0.74 6.09 -23.45
CA LEU A 682 -1.07 7.16 -22.50
C LEU A 682 -1.95 8.25 -23.16
N TYR A 683 -1.70 8.55 -24.44
CA TYR A 683 -2.57 9.42 -25.24
C TYR A 683 -4.00 8.86 -25.35
N TRP A 684 -4.15 7.64 -25.85
CA TRP A 684 -5.45 7.05 -26.16
C TRP A 684 -6.31 6.80 -24.91
N LEU A 685 -5.69 6.34 -23.81
CA LEU A 685 -6.38 6.20 -22.51
C LEU A 685 -6.90 7.56 -21.98
N SER A 686 -6.17 8.65 -22.27
CA SER A 686 -6.57 10.01 -21.88
C SER A 686 -7.69 10.56 -22.76
N VAL A 687 -7.68 10.28 -24.07
CA VAL A 687 -8.77 10.61 -25.01
C VAL A 687 -10.05 9.88 -24.61
N LEU A 688 -9.99 8.58 -24.34
CA LEU A 688 -11.13 7.80 -23.82
C LEU A 688 -11.62 8.30 -22.46
N GLY A 689 -10.70 8.73 -21.58
CA GLY A 689 -11.04 9.38 -20.32
C GLY A 689 -11.83 10.67 -20.49
N LEU A 690 -11.40 11.54 -21.42
CA LEU A 690 -12.13 12.76 -21.78
C LEU A 690 -13.50 12.42 -22.40
N ALA A 691 -13.57 11.43 -23.30
CA ALA A 691 -14.82 11.00 -23.91
C ALA A 691 -15.83 10.46 -22.87
N ALA A 692 -15.36 9.68 -21.90
CA ALA A 692 -16.16 9.19 -20.77
C ALA A 692 -16.67 10.33 -19.86
N VAL A 693 -15.91 11.42 -19.72
CA VAL A 693 -16.36 12.65 -19.05
C VAL A 693 -17.39 13.40 -19.91
N GLY A 694 -17.19 13.52 -21.22
CA GLY A 694 -18.16 14.09 -22.17
C GLY A 694 -19.51 13.37 -22.17
N CYS A 695 -19.50 12.04 -22.01
CA CYS A 695 -20.71 11.21 -21.83
C CYS A 695 -21.55 11.56 -20.59
N SER A 696 -21.09 12.42 -19.67
CA SER A 696 -21.91 12.95 -18.58
C SER A 696 -22.85 14.09 -19.02
N VAL A 697 -22.49 14.83 -20.09
CA VAL A 697 -23.26 15.97 -20.59
C VAL A 697 -24.51 15.51 -21.35
N LEU A 698 -24.41 14.46 -22.16
CA LEU A 698 -25.50 13.99 -23.03
C LEU A 698 -26.71 13.38 -22.30
N ARG A 699 -26.60 13.09 -21.00
CA ARG A 699 -27.63 12.44 -20.17
C ARG A 699 -28.24 11.19 -20.87
N ARG A 700 -29.47 11.30 -21.41
CA ARG A 700 -30.17 10.21 -22.11
C ARG A 700 -29.53 9.83 -23.46
N ALA A 701 -28.95 10.79 -24.19
CA ALA A 701 -28.35 10.54 -25.51
C ALA A 701 -26.96 9.86 -25.44
N ALA A 702 -26.37 9.73 -24.25
CA ALA A 702 -25.05 9.12 -24.07
C ALA A 702 -25.03 7.63 -24.48
N GLY A 703 -26.10 6.88 -24.22
CA GLY A 703 -26.22 5.46 -24.55
C GLY A 703 -26.04 5.14 -26.05
N PRO A 704 -26.90 5.64 -26.95
CA PRO A 704 -26.80 5.35 -28.38
C PRO A 704 -25.51 5.92 -29.00
N LEU A 705 -25.04 7.10 -28.58
CA LEU A 705 -23.79 7.65 -29.13
C LEU A 705 -22.56 6.82 -28.74
N VAL A 706 -22.51 6.27 -27.51
CA VAL A 706 -21.48 5.32 -27.10
C VAL A 706 -21.56 4.01 -27.88
N ALA A 707 -22.77 3.50 -28.18
CA ALA A 707 -22.92 2.31 -29.00
C ALA A 707 -22.36 2.53 -30.43
N VAL A 708 -22.70 3.66 -31.07
CA VAL A 708 -22.14 4.05 -32.38
C VAL A 708 -20.61 4.20 -32.32
N ALA A 709 -20.09 4.86 -31.29
CA ALA A 709 -18.65 5.06 -31.11
C ALA A 709 -17.89 3.73 -30.93
N LEU A 710 -18.44 2.76 -30.18
CA LEU A 710 -17.83 1.45 -29.99
C LEU A 710 -17.91 0.57 -31.24
N VAL A 711 -19.02 0.61 -31.99
CA VAL A 711 -19.13 -0.10 -33.29
C VAL A 711 -18.15 0.48 -34.31
N ALA A 712 -18.02 1.81 -34.38
CA ALA A 712 -17.08 2.45 -35.30
C ALA A 712 -15.61 2.20 -34.90
N ALA A 713 -15.28 2.14 -33.61
CA ALA A 713 -13.97 1.72 -33.14
C ALA A 713 -13.66 0.24 -33.47
N LEU A 714 -14.64 -0.66 -33.32
CA LEU A 714 -14.50 -2.06 -33.74
C LEU A 714 -14.24 -2.18 -35.24
N LEU A 715 -14.93 -1.40 -36.07
CA LEU A 715 -14.68 -1.32 -37.52
C LEU A 715 -13.29 -0.74 -37.83
N ALA A 716 -12.83 0.28 -37.10
CA ALA A 716 -11.51 0.88 -37.31
C ALA A 716 -10.36 -0.12 -37.12
N VAL A 717 -10.48 -1.06 -36.17
CA VAL A 717 -9.44 -2.10 -35.89
C VAL A 717 -9.78 -3.46 -36.53
N ALA A 718 -10.81 -3.54 -37.39
CA ALA A 718 -11.30 -4.79 -37.96
C ALA A 718 -10.25 -5.61 -38.75
N PRO A 719 -9.37 -5.04 -39.61
CA PRO A 719 -8.35 -5.83 -40.32
C PRO A 719 -7.40 -6.54 -39.37
N LEU A 720 -7.06 -5.90 -38.24
CA LEU A 720 -6.16 -6.45 -37.25
C LEU A 720 -6.86 -7.49 -36.36
N ALA A 721 -8.14 -7.28 -36.04
CA ALA A 721 -8.96 -8.32 -35.41
C ALA A 721 -9.03 -9.59 -36.28
N VAL A 722 -9.18 -9.44 -37.61
CA VAL A 722 -9.12 -10.56 -38.56
C VAL A 722 -7.75 -11.24 -38.54
N ARG A 723 -6.64 -10.49 -38.55
CA ARG A 723 -5.28 -11.06 -38.44
C ARG A 723 -5.04 -11.85 -37.16
N LEU A 724 -5.61 -11.41 -36.03
CA LEU A 724 -5.55 -12.14 -34.76
C LEU A 724 -6.35 -13.45 -34.82
N VAL A 725 -7.59 -13.41 -35.32
CA VAL A 725 -8.46 -14.59 -35.44
C VAL A 725 -7.90 -15.65 -36.40
N THR A 726 -7.23 -15.23 -37.48
CA THR A 726 -6.71 -16.10 -38.55
C THR A 726 -5.26 -16.55 -38.34
N ASP A 727 -4.66 -16.27 -37.17
CA ASP A 727 -3.25 -16.50 -36.83
C ASP A 727 -2.24 -15.94 -37.85
N GLN A 728 -2.58 -14.82 -38.49
CA GLN A 728 -1.68 -14.07 -39.37
C GLN A 728 -0.76 -13.13 -38.57
N THR A 729 -0.27 -13.64 -37.43
CA THR A 729 0.58 -12.95 -36.46
C THR A 729 2.07 -13.25 -36.68
N GLY A 730 2.38 -14.42 -37.25
CA GLY A 730 3.75 -14.93 -37.34
C GLY A 730 4.25 -15.59 -36.04
N LEU A 731 3.42 -15.66 -34.99
CA LEU A 731 3.76 -16.27 -33.71
C LEU A 731 3.61 -17.79 -33.77
N ARG A 732 4.59 -18.51 -33.23
CA ARG A 732 4.68 -19.99 -33.24
C ARG A 732 4.84 -20.53 -31.82
N SER A 733 4.63 -21.83 -31.60
CA SER A 733 5.02 -22.48 -30.35
C SER A 733 6.54 -22.59 -30.23
N ALA A 734 7.07 -22.65 -29.00
CA ALA A 734 8.51 -22.64 -28.74
C ALA A 734 9.14 -24.05 -28.61
N ASP A 735 8.52 -25.06 -29.23
CA ASP A 735 8.88 -26.48 -29.00
C ASP A 735 10.32 -26.82 -29.46
N ALA A 736 10.89 -26.00 -30.35
CA ALA A 736 12.33 -25.88 -30.56
C ALA A 736 12.71 -24.47 -31.02
N GLN A 737 13.68 -23.83 -30.35
CA GLN A 737 14.37 -22.65 -30.90
C GLN A 737 15.60 -23.07 -31.72
N MET A 738 16.33 -24.08 -31.25
CA MET A 738 17.54 -24.65 -31.86
C MET A 738 17.34 -26.14 -32.20
N PRO A 739 18.14 -26.74 -33.09
CA PRO A 739 18.09 -28.19 -33.36
C PRO A 739 18.26 -29.04 -32.09
N ALA A 740 17.64 -30.23 -32.05
CA ALA A 740 17.63 -31.09 -30.85
C ALA A 740 19.03 -31.47 -30.33
N ILE A 741 20.01 -31.65 -31.21
CA ILE A 741 21.42 -31.91 -30.86
C ILE A 741 22.02 -30.72 -30.09
N VAL A 742 21.75 -29.49 -30.55
CA VAL A 742 22.19 -28.26 -29.90
C VAL A 742 21.51 -28.09 -28.55
N GLN A 743 20.20 -28.35 -28.46
CA GLN A 743 19.47 -28.29 -27.19
C GLN A 743 20.00 -29.30 -26.15
N ALA A 744 20.29 -30.54 -26.56
CA ALA A 744 20.83 -31.56 -25.66
C ALA A 744 22.24 -31.20 -25.16
N ALA A 745 23.08 -30.65 -26.04
CA ALA A 745 24.39 -30.12 -25.65
C ALA A 745 24.26 -28.92 -24.70
N GLY A 746 23.41 -27.94 -25.03
CA GLY A 746 23.15 -26.74 -24.21
C GLY A 746 22.43 -27.01 -22.88
N ALA A 747 21.80 -28.18 -22.72
CA ALA A 747 21.29 -28.67 -21.45
C ALA A 747 22.37 -29.37 -20.59
N THR A 748 23.52 -29.69 -21.18
CA THR A 748 24.66 -30.36 -20.53
C THR A 748 25.78 -29.36 -20.19
N ASP A 749 26.11 -28.46 -21.11
CA ASP A 749 26.95 -27.27 -20.90
C ASP A 749 26.15 -26.00 -21.27
N PRO A 750 25.60 -25.26 -20.29
CA PRO A 750 24.85 -24.02 -20.56
C PRO A 750 25.66 -22.90 -21.21
N GLU A 751 27.00 -22.95 -21.13
CA GLU A 751 27.89 -21.93 -21.69
C GLU A 751 28.32 -22.24 -23.14
N ILE A 752 27.93 -23.39 -23.69
CA ILE A 752 28.20 -23.73 -25.09
C ILE A 752 27.46 -22.77 -26.02
N ARG A 753 28.17 -22.29 -27.04
CA ARG A 753 27.65 -21.33 -28.02
C ARG A 753 27.43 -21.98 -29.38
N THR A 754 26.38 -21.55 -30.07
CA THR A 754 26.05 -21.91 -31.45
C THR A 754 26.12 -20.67 -32.31
N LEU A 755 26.92 -20.72 -33.37
CA LEU A 755 27.00 -19.67 -34.37
C LEU A 755 25.90 -19.87 -35.41
N VAL A 756 24.87 -19.02 -35.37
CA VAL A 756 23.74 -19.06 -36.32
C VAL A 756 24.02 -18.08 -37.46
N LEU A 757 23.94 -18.55 -38.69
CA LEU A 757 24.22 -17.80 -39.90
C LEU A 757 22.98 -17.74 -40.79
N THR A 758 22.63 -16.54 -41.23
CA THR A 758 21.49 -16.24 -42.11
C THR A 758 22.01 -15.46 -43.31
N ALA A 759 21.85 -15.99 -44.52
CA ALA A 759 22.24 -15.32 -45.76
C ALA A 759 21.17 -14.28 -46.14
N THR A 760 21.39 -13.01 -45.84
CA THR A 760 20.37 -11.95 -45.98
C THR A 760 20.28 -11.44 -47.42
N GLY A 761 21.39 -11.47 -48.16
CA GLY A 761 21.48 -11.05 -49.55
C GLY A 761 22.85 -11.38 -50.15
N PRO A 762 23.13 -10.96 -51.40
CA PRO A 762 24.42 -11.22 -52.05
C PRO A 762 25.59 -10.62 -51.26
N GLN A 763 26.53 -11.46 -50.83
CA GLN A 763 27.63 -11.11 -49.92
C GLN A 763 27.20 -10.54 -48.55
N GLU A 764 25.94 -10.66 -48.15
CA GLU A 764 25.41 -10.18 -46.88
C GLU A 764 24.97 -11.34 -45.96
N VAL A 765 25.71 -11.54 -44.87
CA VAL A 765 25.45 -12.61 -43.89
C VAL A 765 25.22 -12.02 -42.51
N ARG A 766 23.98 -12.11 -42.01
CA ARG A 766 23.68 -11.86 -40.60
C ARG A 766 24.14 -13.07 -39.79
N ALA A 767 25.01 -12.82 -38.82
CA ALA A 767 25.50 -13.82 -37.87
C ALA A 767 25.01 -13.48 -36.44
N GLU A 768 24.58 -14.49 -35.70
CA GLU A 768 24.08 -14.34 -34.34
C GLU A 768 24.67 -15.46 -33.45
N LEU A 769 25.13 -15.11 -32.25
CA LEU A 769 25.79 -16.04 -31.33
C LEU A 769 24.80 -16.44 -30.22
N VAL A 770 24.34 -17.69 -30.24
CA VAL A 770 23.27 -18.17 -29.36
C VAL A 770 23.82 -19.13 -28.30
N THR A 771 23.59 -18.84 -27.03
CA THR A 771 23.97 -19.68 -25.89
C THR A 771 22.94 -20.77 -25.61
N GLY A 772 23.43 -21.96 -25.24
CA GLY A 772 22.63 -23.06 -24.71
C GLY A 772 21.45 -23.49 -25.60
N THR A 773 20.22 -23.31 -25.10
CA THR A 773 19.00 -23.81 -25.75
C THR A 773 18.29 -22.82 -26.68
N GLY A 774 18.71 -21.55 -26.70
CA GLY A 774 18.05 -20.47 -27.45
C GLY A 774 17.82 -19.20 -26.63
N VAL A 775 17.69 -18.07 -27.33
CA VAL A 775 17.51 -16.72 -26.74
C VAL A 775 16.28 -16.68 -25.82
N ARG A 776 16.47 -16.31 -24.55
CA ARG A 776 15.38 -16.11 -23.57
C ARG A 776 15.08 -14.64 -23.35
N LEU A 777 13.80 -14.29 -23.15
CA LEU A 777 13.36 -12.90 -23.04
C LEU A 777 13.92 -12.19 -21.78
N ASP A 778 14.12 -12.94 -20.70
CA ASP A 778 14.65 -12.44 -19.42
C ASP A 778 16.18 -12.35 -19.36
N GLN A 779 16.91 -12.94 -20.31
CA GLN A 779 18.37 -12.79 -20.45
C GLN A 779 18.76 -11.47 -21.15
N VAL A 780 17.83 -10.84 -21.87
CA VAL A 780 18.12 -9.66 -22.71
C VAL A 780 18.46 -8.43 -21.87
N ARG A 781 19.68 -7.91 -22.05
CA ARG A 781 20.16 -6.64 -21.46
C ARG A 781 20.27 -5.57 -22.55
N THR A 782 19.46 -4.53 -22.47
CA THR A 782 19.44 -3.44 -23.48
C THR A 782 20.73 -2.64 -23.55
N ALA A 783 21.55 -2.64 -22.49
CA ALA A 783 22.83 -1.93 -22.46
C ALA A 783 23.89 -2.53 -23.41
N GLU A 784 23.80 -3.81 -23.75
CA GLU A 784 24.70 -4.50 -24.69
C GLU A 784 24.35 -4.18 -26.15
N ARG A 785 23.08 -3.87 -26.45
CA ARG A 785 22.60 -3.53 -27.81
C ARG A 785 22.86 -2.07 -28.21
N ALA A 786 24.00 -1.54 -27.81
CA ALA A 786 24.45 -0.22 -28.22
C ALA A 786 24.75 -0.18 -29.73
N PRO A 787 24.45 0.93 -30.46
CA PRO A 787 24.62 1.06 -31.91
C PRO A 787 26.10 1.31 -32.30
N SER A 788 27.04 0.59 -31.70
CA SER A 788 28.47 0.80 -31.83
C SER A 788 29.23 -0.52 -31.83
N LEU A 789 29.88 -0.85 -32.96
CA LEU A 789 30.67 -2.06 -33.18
C LEU A 789 31.54 -2.42 -31.96
N THR A 790 31.14 -3.44 -31.23
CA THR A 790 31.77 -3.92 -30.00
C THR A 790 33.10 -4.62 -30.30
N ALA A 791 33.76 -5.15 -29.27
CA ALA A 791 34.87 -6.07 -29.47
C ALA A 791 34.38 -7.44 -29.99
N GLU A 792 33.22 -7.91 -29.54
CA GLU A 792 32.65 -9.20 -29.92
C GLU A 792 32.18 -9.21 -31.37
N ASP A 793 31.52 -8.15 -31.87
CA ASP A 793 31.15 -8.01 -33.29
C ASP A 793 32.36 -8.15 -34.22
N ARG A 794 33.53 -7.65 -33.76
CA ARG A 794 34.81 -7.72 -34.48
C ARG A 794 35.53 -9.06 -34.31
N VAL A 795 35.15 -9.90 -33.36
CA VAL A 795 35.55 -11.32 -33.29
C VAL A 795 34.62 -12.11 -34.21
N LEU A 796 33.31 -11.95 -34.05
CA LEU A 796 32.27 -12.61 -34.84
C LEU A 796 32.45 -12.37 -36.35
N GLY A 797 32.61 -11.11 -36.79
CA GLY A 797 32.85 -10.79 -38.19
C GLY A 797 34.14 -11.39 -38.77
N ARG A 798 35.17 -11.62 -37.94
CA ARG A 798 36.40 -12.33 -38.36
C ARG A 798 36.20 -13.85 -38.43
N LEU A 799 35.47 -14.43 -37.49
CA LEU A 799 35.07 -15.84 -37.53
C LEU A 799 34.22 -16.15 -38.76
N VAL A 800 33.21 -15.32 -39.03
CA VAL A 800 32.31 -15.44 -40.18
C VAL A 800 33.05 -15.23 -41.50
N GLY A 801 33.93 -14.22 -41.57
CA GLY A 801 34.79 -14.01 -42.75
C GLY A 801 35.78 -15.15 -42.99
N GLY A 802 36.31 -15.78 -41.94
CA GLY A 802 37.14 -16.98 -42.04
C GLY A 802 36.35 -18.24 -42.44
N LEU A 803 35.11 -18.37 -41.97
CA LEU A 803 34.18 -19.45 -42.34
C LEU A 803 33.76 -19.39 -43.81
N ALA A 804 33.43 -18.19 -44.30
CA ALA A 804 33.01 -17.96 -45.69
C ALA A 804 34.16 -17.99 -46.71
N SER A 805 35.42 -18.12 -46.26
CA SER A 805 36.61 -18.10 -47.12
C SER A 805 37.13 -19.51 -47.41
N THR A 806 37.15 -19.89 -48.69
CA THR A 806 37.74 -21.14 -49.16
C THR A 806 39.26 -21.14 -48.95
N GLY A 807 39.75 -22.04 -48.10
CA GLY A 807 41.15 -22.07 -47.66
C GLY A 807 41.49 -21.08 -46.53
N GLY A 808 40.49 -20.67 -45.73
CA GLY A 808 40.68 -19.83 -44.54
C GLY A 808 41.60 -20.45 -43.46
N PRO A 809 42.01 -19.65 -42.46
CA PRO A 809 42.88 -20.10 -41.37
C PRO A 809 42.20 -21.13 -40.45
N ASP A 810 42.99 -21.90 -39.70
CA ASP A 810 42.45 -22.85 -38.71
C ASP A 810 41.80 -22.10 -37.53
N LEU A 811 40.46 -22.09 -37.52
CA LEU A 811 39.64 -21.42 -36.51
C LEU A 811 39.43 -22.25 -35.23
N ARG A 812 39.97 -23.48 -35.12
CA ARG A 812 39.76 -24.36 -33.93
C ARG A 812 40.10 -23.65 -32.61
N GLY A 813 41.18 -22.85 -32.59
CA GLY A 813 41.59 -22.08 -31.41
C GLY A 813 40.62 -20.96 -31.04
N ASP A 814 40.08 -20.24 -32.02
CA ASP A 814 39.12 -19.15 -31.79
C ASP A 814 37.73 -19.70 -31.42
N PHE A 815 37.28 -20.79 -32.04
CA PHE A 815 36.03 -21.46 -31.63
C PHE A 815 36.09 -22.00 -30.20
N ALA A 816 37.21 -22.64 -29.81
CA ALA A 816 37.40 -23.10 -28.44
C ALA A 816 37.39 -21.93 -27.43
N LYS A 817 38.02 -20.80 -27.78
CA LYS A 817 38.06 -19.59 -26.96
C LYS A 817 36.68 -18.96 -26.76
N GLU A 818 35.87 -18.89 -27.82
CA GLU A 818 34.51 -18.34 -27.78
C GLU A 818 33.44 -19.40 -27.40
N ARG A 819 33.87 -20.61 -26.99
CA ARG A 819 33.03 -21.78 -26.64
C ARG A 819 32.02 -22.21 -27.72
N ILE A 820 32.33 -21.96 -28.99
CA ILE A 820 31.48 -22.30 -30.13
C ILE A 820 31.63 -23.80 -30.44
N GLY A 821 30.58 -24.58 -30.19
CA GLY A 821 30.53 -26.02 -30.47
C GLY A 821 29.78 -26.40 -31.75
N PHE A 822 28.94 -25.49 -32.25
CA PHE A 822 28.09 -25.73 -33.42
C PHE A 822 28.01 -24.50 -34.34
N VAL A 823 27.86 -24.76 -35.64
CA VAL A 823 27.55 -23.75 -36.67
C VAL A 823 26.26 -24.17 -37.37
N LEU A 824 25.28 -23.27 -37.46
CA LEU A 824 23.96 -23.51 -38.03
C LEU A 824 23.71 -22.52 -39.17
N LEU A 825 23.71 -22.99 -40.42
CA LEU A 825 23.28 -22.20 -41.58
C LEU A 825 21.76 -22.33 -41.72
N ALA A 826 21.05 -21.26 -41.39
CA ALA A 826 19.60 -21.25 -41.33
C ALA A 826 18.94 -21.52 -42.70
N ALA A 827 17.75 -22.14 -42.67
CA ALA A 827 17.00 -22.50 -43.86
C ALA A 827 16.35 -21.32 -44.62
N GLY A 828 16.39 -20.10 -44.07
CA GLY A 828 15.83 -18.89 -44.69
C GLY A 828 16.93 -17.88 -45.06
N GLY A 829 16.77 -17.24 -46.21
CA GLY A 829 17.73 -16.29 -46.76
C GLY A 829 17.64 -16.19 -48.29
N ASP A 830 18.68 -15.63 -48.91
CA ASP A 830 18.94 -15.85 -50.34
C ASP A 830 19.43 -17.28 -50.60
N ASP A 831 18.85 -17.94 -51.60
CA ASP A 831 19.15 -19.34 -51.92
C ASP A 831 20.52 -19.52 -52.59
N GLY A 832 21.02 -18.49 -53.30
CA GLY A 832 22.31 -18.51 -53.98
C GLY A 832 23.47 -18.40 -52.98
N GLU A 833 23.48 -17.33 -52.19
CA GLU A 833 24.48 -17.09 -51.15
C GLU A 833 24.51 -18.22 -50.11
N ARG A 834 23.34 -18.75 -49.72
CA ARG A 834 23.23 -19.93 -48.84
C ARG A 834 23.88 -21.18 -49.45
N GLY A 835 23.78 -21.38 -50.77
CA GLY A 835 24.48 -22.46 -51.46
C GLY A 835 26.00 -22.28 -51.50
N LEU A 836 26.48 -21.04 -51.69
CA LEU A 836 27.91 -20.71 -51.63
C LEU A 836 28.49 -20.97 -50.22
N LEU A 837 27.82 -20.48 -49.17
CA LEU A 837 28.23 -20.68 -47.78
C LEU A 837 28.27 -22.16 -47.40
N GLN A 838 27.26 -22.96 -47.77
CA GLN A 838 27.29 -24.40 -47.58
C GLN A 838 28.55 -25.01 -48.22
N SER A 839 28.85 -24.66 -49.48
CA SER A 839 30.00 -25.20 -50.20
C SER A 839 31.34 -24.83 -49.57
N ALA A 840 31.43 -23.68 -48.88
CA ALA A 840 32.62 -23.27 -48.12
C ALA A 840 32.75 -24.05 -46.80
N PHE A 841 31.65 -24.27 -46.07
CA PHE A 841 31.66 -24.97 -44.78
C PHE A 841 31.95 -26.47 -44.95
N ASP A 842 31.39 -27.11 -45.99
CA ASP A 842 31.66 -28.51 -46.34
C ASP A 842 33.11 -28.75 -46.83
N GLN A 843 33.89 -27.69 -47.06
CA GLN A 843 35.34 -27.74 -47.36
C GLN A 843 36.23 -27.50 -46.12
N GLN A 844 35.68 -27.16 -44.94
CA GLN A 844 36.48 -26.89 -43.75
C GLN A 844 36.82 -28.16 -42.96
N THR A 845 38.12 -28.35 -42.67
CA THR A 845 38.63 -29.43 -41.80
C THR A 845 38.38 -29.18 -40.30
N THR A 846 37.75 -28.07 -39.94
CA THR A 846 37.37 -27.68 -38.57
C THR A 846 35.95 -28.11 -38.20
N LEU A 847 35.12 -28.42 -39.20
CA LEU A 847 33.70 -28.69 -39.09
C LEU A 847 33.37 -30.12 -39.53
N SER A 848 32.62 -30.83 -38.69
CA SER A 848 32.00 -32.10 -39.03
C SER A 848 30.51 -31.87 -39.34
N SER A 849 30.02 -32.32 -40.50
CA SER A 849 28.61 -32.13 -40.86
C SER A 849 27.71 -33.01 -39.98
N ALA A 850 26.77 -32.37 -39.27
CA ALA A 850 25.77 -33.02 -38.42
C ALA A 850 24.43 -33.23 -39.15
N GLY A 851 24.32 -32.80 -40.40
CA GLY A 851 23.18 -33.03 -41.29
C GLY A 851 22.16 -31.90 -41.36
N GLN A 852 21.08 -32.16 -42.10
CA GLN A 852 19.98 -31.20 -42.31
C GLN A 852 18.94 -31.30 -41.19
N THR A 853 18.52 -30.14 -40.67
CA THR A 853 17.57 -30.01 -39.57
C THR A 853 16.39 -29.12 -39.98
N ALA A 854 15.31 -29.13 -39.20
CA ALA A 854 14.15 -28.25 -39.43
C ALA A 854 14.48 -26.73 -39.37
N HIS A 855 15.63 -26.35 -38.82
CA HIS A 855 16.08 -24.96 -38.72
C HIS A 855 17.09 -24.57 -39.82
N GLY A 856 17.70 -25.54 -40.49
CA GLY A 856 18.85 -25.32 -41.37
C GLY A 856 19.85 -26.48 -41.37
N LEU A 857 21.00 -26.28 -42.03
CA LEU A 857 22.12 -27.22 -42.04
C LEU A 857 22.99 -27.00 -40.79
N LEU A 858 23.37 -28.08 -40.12
CA LEU A 858 24.12 -28.04 -38.87
C LEU A 858 25.50 -28.70 -39.05
N TRP A 859 26.55 -28.04 -38.57
CA TRP A 859 27.88 -28.59 -38.40
C TRP A 859 28.31 -28.52 -36.93
N ARG A 860 29.12 -29.47 -36.50
CA ARG A 860 29.73 -29.55 -35.16
C ARG A 860 31.23 -29.31 -35.27
N VAL A 861 31.78 -28.46 -34.39
CA VAL A 861 33.21 -28.16 -34.33
C VAL A 861 33.98 -29.37 -33.79
N GLU A 862 35.06 -29.76 -34.48
CA GLU A 862 35.93 -30.85 -34.02
C GLU A 862 36.95 -30.40 -32.97
N GLY A 863 37.32 -31.32 -32.06
CA GLY A 863 38.40 -31.12 -31.09
C GLY A 863 38.02 -30.46 -29.77
N GLN A 864 36.76 -30.04 -29.60
CA GLN A 864 36.28 -29.47 -28.33
C GLN A 864 36.09 -30.57 -27.27
N ALA A 865 37.14 -30.82 -26.48
CA ALA A 865 37.02 -31.55 -25.22
C ALA A 865 36.25 -30.70 -24.20
N ALA A 866 35.45 -31.33 -23.35
CA ALA A 866 34.75 -30.64 -22.26
C ALA A 866 35.79 -30.11 -21.26
N SER A 867 35.95 -28.78 -21.20
CA SER A 867 36.75 -28.13 -20.17
C SER A 867 35.99 -28.14 -18.85
N ASP A 868 36.58 -28.72 -17.80
CA ASP A 868 36.00 -28.67 -16.45
C ASP A 868 35.62 -27.25 -16.05
N GLY A 869 34.46 -27.11 -15.42
CA GLY A 869 33.81 -25.83 -15.14
C GLY A 869 34.63 -24.95 -14.19
N GLY A 870 35.47 -24.08 -14.78
CA GLY A 870 36.10 -22.97 -14.08
C GLY A 870 35.06 -21.93 -13.71
N ASP A 871 34.45 -22.08 -12.53
CA ASP A 871 33.32 -21.29 -12.04
C ASP A 871 33.73 -19.82 -11.76
N SER A 872 33.93 -19.04 -12.84
CA SER A 872 34.41 -17.66 -12.81
C SER A 872 33.29 -16.69 -12.44
N HIS A 873 32.66 -16.93 -11.30
CA HIS A 873 31.81 -15.98 -10.58
C HIS A 873 32.64 -14.78 -10.11
N SER A 874 33.07 -13.92 -11.05
CA SER A 874 33.57 -12.59 -10.73
C SER A 874 32.39 -11.81 -10.13
N ASP A 875 32.48 -11.49 -8.84
CA ASP A 875 31.41 -10.81 -8.09
C ASP A 875 31.26 -9.37 -8.62
N GLY A 876 30.39 -9.22 -9.62
CA GLY A 876 30.28 -8.05 -10.48
C GLY A 876 29.99 -6.79 -9.67
N LYS A 877 31.00 -5.93 -9.57
CA LYS A 877 30.86 -4.61 -8.94
C LYS A 877 30.29 -3.64 -9.96
N LEU A 878 29.25 -2.90 -9.57
CA LEU A 878 28.68 -1.85 -10.41
C LEU A 878 29.77 -0.82 -10.72
N THR A 879 29.96 -0.53 -12.00
CA THR A 879 31.01 0.35 -12.53
C THR A 879 31.08 1.68 -11.77
N GLY A 880 32.28 2.01 -11.28
CA GLY A 880 32.52 3.21 -10.45
C GLY A 880 32.13 3.09 -8.97
N THR A 881 31.71 1.92 -8.47
CA THR A 881 31.30 1.72 -7.07
C THR A 881 31.99 0.53 -6.39
N SER A 882 31.97 0.49 -5.05
CA SER A 882 32.46 -0.63 -4.24
C SER A 882 31.37 -1.66 -3.90
N LEU A 883 30.14 -1.48 -4.39
CA LEU A 883 28.99 -2.34 -4.09
C LEU A 883 28.98 -3.57 -5.00
N SER A 884 28.83 -4.76 -4.41
CA SER A 884 28.59 -5.99 -5.16
C SER A 884 27.15 -6.09 -5.66
N ALA A 885 26.96 -6.82 -6.77
CA ALA A 885 25.64 -7.15 -7.32
C ALA A 885 24.65 -7.64 -6.24
N THR A 886 25.12 -8.48 -5.33
CA THR A 886 24.31 -9.04 -4.23
C THR A 886 23.80 -7.98 -3.24
N THR A 887 24.62 -6.99 -2.87
CA THR A 887 24.19 -5.91 -1.96
C THR A 887 23.16 -4.98 -2.61
N ILE A 888 23.31 -4.70 -3.91
CA ILE A 888 22.38 -3.88 -4.68
C ILE A 888 21.03 -4.62 -4.80
N TRP A 889 21.06 -5.90 -5.18
CA TRP A 889 19.86 -6.73 -5.32
C TRP A 889 19.06 -6.82 -4.01
N TRP A 890 19.73 -7.07 -2.88
CA TRP A 890 19.05 -7.08 -1.57
C TRP A 890 18.46 -5.72 -1.18
N ALA A 891 19.14 -4.61 -1.50
CA ALA A 891 18.58 -3.28 -1.26
C ALA A 891 17.32 -3.02 -2.10
N GLN A 892 17.31 -3.44 -3.38
CA GLN A 892 16.13 -3.36 -4.24
C GLN A 892 14.98 -4.23 -3.68
N ALA A 893 15.26 -5.51 -3.38
CA ALA A 893 14.28 -6.45 -2.83
C ALA A 893 13.63 -5.95 -1.53
N ILE A 894 14.44 -5.40 -0.60
CA ILE A 894 13.95 -4.87 0.69
C ILE A 894 13.01 -3.67 0.48
N VAL A 895 13.33 -2.75 -0.44
CA VAL A 895 12.48 -1.57 -0.68
C VAL A 895 11.23 -1.93 -1.49
N LEU A 896 11.32 -2.83 -2.47
CA LEU A 896 10.15 -3.34 -3.18
C LEU A 896 9.19 -4.08 -2.22
N LEU A 897 9.72 -4.92 -1.32
CA LEU A 897 8.94 -5.56 -0.25
C LEU A 897 8.33 -4.51 0.70
N ALA A 898 9.06 -3.45 1.07
CA ALA A 898 8.52 -2.38 1.89
C ALA A 898 7.36 -1.63 1.20
N MET A 899 7.45 -1.39 -0.12
CA MET A 899 6.34 -0.81 -0.91
C MET A 899 5.15 -1.77 -1.06
N LEU A 900 5.40 -3.09 -1.16
CA LEU A 900 4.36 -4.12 -1.17
C LEU A 900 3.61 -4.21 0.16
N LEU A 901 4.34 -4.20 1.29
CA LEU A 901 3.73 -4.14 2.63
C LEU A 901 2.98 -2.82 2.86
N LEU A 902 3.45 -1.70 2.30
CA LEU A 902 2.77 -0.40 2.33
C LEU A 902 1.48 -0.41 1.50
N ALA A 903 1.46 -1.11 0.37
CA ALA A 903 0.33 -1.22 -0.56
C ALA A 903 -0.88 -2.00 0.02
N LEU A 904 -0.65 -2.90 1.00
CA LEU A 904 -1.70 -3.72 1.60
C LEU A 904 -2.76 -2.86 2.33
N PRO A 905 -4.06 -2.95 1.98
CA PRO A 905 -5.11 -2.07 2.51
C PRO A 905 -5.58 -2.50 3.90
N THR A 906 -4.70 -2.45 4.92
CA THR A 906 -5.05 -2.81 6.32
C THR A 906 -5.28 -1.60 7.24
N GLY A 907 -5.42 -0.40 6.66
CA GLY A 907 -5.63 0.87 7.35
C GLY A 907 -6.64 0.83 8.51
N GLU A 908 -6.09 0.90 9.72
CA GLU A 908 -6.83 1.05 10.98
C GLU A 908 -7.23 2.52 11.13
N VAL A 909 -8.52 2.79 11.35
CA VAL A 909 -9.08 4.15 11.26
C VAL A 909 -8.69 4.95 12.49
N VAL A 910 -7.76 5.89 12.30
CA VAL A 910 -7.25 6.75 13.38
C VAL A 910 -8.15 7.98 13.54
N ASP A 911 -8.81 8.05 14.69
CA ASP A 911 -9.54 9.24 15.13
C ASP A 911 -8.62 10.48 15.22
N ARG A 912 -9.21 11.66 15.04
CA ARG A 912 -8.53 12.95 15.21
C ARG A 912 -9.30 13.79 16.21
N PRO A 913 -8.75 14.03 17.42
CA PRO A 913 -9.43 14.83 18.43
C PRO A 913 -9.75 16.23 17.88
N GLU A 914 -10.89 16.75 18.31
CA GLU A 914 -11.40 18.04 17.86
C GLU A 914 -10.46 19.21 18.23
N ARG A 915 -10.63 20.34 17.54
CA ARG A 915 -9.78 21.52 17.77
C ARG A 915 -10.35 22.34 18.92
N ARG A 916 -10.10 21.90 20.17
CA ARG A 916 -10.45 22.67 21.39
C ARG A 916 -10.03 24.14 21.30
N LYS A 917 -10.84 25.02 21.86
CA LYS A 917 -10.55 26.46 21.94
C LYS A 917 -9.45 26.65 22.99
N LYS A 918 -8.27 27.15 22.58
CA LYS A 918 -7.22 27.44 23.57
C LYS A 918 -7.56 28.75 24.29
N PRO A 919 -7.57 28.79 25.63
CA PRO A 919 -7.87 30.00 26.39
C PRO A 919 -6.92 31.13 25.99
N LYS A 920 -7.43 32.37 25.98
CA LYS A 920 -6.59 33.53 25.61
C LYS A 920 -5.54 33.71 26.70
N ARG A 921 -4.30 33.33 26.41
CA ARG A 921 -3.16 33.52 27.33
C ARG A 921 -2.96 35.02 27.55
N ARG A 922 -3.55 35.55 28.62
CA ARG A 922 -3.44 36.96 29.05
C ARG A 922 -1.97 37.25 29.31
N ARG A 923 -1.32 37.83 28.29
CA ARG A 923 0.05 38.34 28.34
C ARG A 923 0.06 39.30 29.53
N GLY A 924 0.83 38.97 30.57
CA GLY A 924 0.93 39.86 31.72
C GLY A 924 1.66 41.11 31.27
N ASP A 925 1.24 42.26 31.79
CA ASP A 925 2.06 43.45 31.74
C ASP A 925 3.38 43.13 32.46
N GLU A 926 4.49 43.28 31.75
CA GLU A 926 5.77 43.43 32.42
C GLU A 926 5.72 44.78 33.15
N PRO A 927 6.20 44.90 34.41
CA PRO A 927 6.29 46.17 35.10
C PRO A 927 7.41 47.01 34.47
N GLY A 928 7.14 47.55 33.29
CA GLY A 928 8.07 48.31 32.47
C GLY A 928 8.46 49.59 33.19
N THR A 929 9.76 49.79 33.39
CA THR A 929 10.34 50.96 34.06
C THR A 929 10.23 52.20 33.15
N GLY A 930 9.03 52.77 33.06
CA GLY A 930 8.78 54.05 32.40
C GLY A 930 9.31 55.22 33.25
N PRO A 931 10.01 56.20 32.68
CA PRO A 931 10.43 57.39 33.41
C PRO A 931 9.22 58.26 33.76
N SER A 932 9.31 58.95 34.90
CA SER A 932 8.33 59.96 35.32
C SER A 932 8.24 61.09 34.29
N LEU A 933 7.03 61.35 33.78
CA LEU A 933 6.68 62.60 33.11
C LEU A 933 5.43 63.20 33.77
N ALA A 934 5.45 64.52 33.91
CA ALA A 934 4.64 65.25 34.86
C ALA A 934 3.14 65.29 34.51
N VAL A 935 2.32 65.46 35.54
CA VAL A 935 0.95 65.96 35.41
C VAL A 935 1.00 67.45 35.09
N THR A 936 0.33 67.85 34.00
CA THR A 936 -0.13 69.23 33.80
C THR A 936 -1.63 69.20 33.54
N PRO A 937 -2.46 69.91 34.32
CA PRO A 937 -3.90 69.96 34.11
C PRO A 937 -4.26 71.15 33.22
N GLU A 938 -5.01 70.92 32.14
CA GLU A 938 -5.73 71.99 31.45
C GLU A 938 -7.05 71.46 30.86
N ALA A 939 -8.04 72.34 30.70
CA ALA A 939 -9.44 71.94 30.63
C ALA A 939 -10.09 72.21 29.26
N SER A 940 -11.05 71.36 28.89
CA SER A 940 -12.10 71.69 27.91
C SER A 940 -13.35 70.87 28.22
N ALA A 941 -14.52 71.51 28.19
CA ALA A 941 -15.83 70.87 28.33
C ALA A 941 -16.40 70.51 26.92
N PRO A 942 -17.54 69.79 26.82
CA PRO A 942 -17.88 68.99 25.65
C PRO A 942 -18.82 69.65 24.61
N GLU A 943 -19.24 68.82 23.65
CA GLU A 943 -20.33 68.98 22.66
C GLU A 943 -20.05 69.80 21.39
N PRO A 944 -20.81 69.58 20.28
CA PRO A 944 -21.79 68.49 20.02
C PRO A 944 -21.36 67.54 18.90
N ALA A 945 -22.10 66.44 18.69
CA ALA A 945 -21.95 65.54 17.56
C ALA A 945 -23.31 65.25 16.89
N GLU A 946 -23.48 65.73 15.66
CA GLU A 946 -24.69 65.65 14.84
C GLU A 946 -24.25 65.68 13.36
N ALA A 947 -24.67 64.80 12.46
CA ALA A 947 -25.32 63.48 12.60
C ALA A 947 -25.04 62.63 11.32
N PRO A 948 -25.27 61.31 11.34
CA PRO A 948 -25.54 60.52 10.14
C PRO A 948 -27.00 60.02 10.09
N ASP A 949 -27.69 60.33 8.98
CA ASP A 949 -29.07 59.89 8.69
C ASP A 949 -29.09 58.42 8.16
N PRO A 950 -30.23 57.73 7.95
CA PRO A 950 -30.46 56.47 8.66
C PRO A 950 -30.50 55.23 7.75
N GLY A 951 -29.98 54.11 8.27
CA GLY A 951 -30.12 52.78 7.68
C GLY A 951 -30.25 51.73 8.79
N VAL A 952 -31.48 51.26 9.02
CA VAL A 952 -31.86 50.48 10.22
C VAL A 952 -31.36 49.03 10.18
N ASP A 953 -31.14 48.49 11.38
CA ASP A 953 -30.59 47.17 11.72
C ASP A 953 -31.13 45.96 10.94
N ALA A 954 -30.24 44.98 10.74
CA ALA A 954 -30.60 43.57 10.61
C ALA A 954 -29.53 42.67 11.26
N MET A 955 -29.96 41.72 12.08
CA MET A 955 -29.09 40.70 12.69
C MET A 955 -28.66 39.64 11.66
N PRO A 956 -27.54 38.93 11.86
CA PRO A 956 -27.26 37.68 11.13
C PRO A 956 -28.28 36.61 11.56
N GLU A 957 -29.23 36.33 10.67
CA GLU A 957 -30.38 35.47 10.93
C GLU A 957 -30.02 33.98 11.08
N ILE A 958 -30.73 33.29 11.97
CA ILE A 958 -30.63 31.84 12.15
C ILE A 958 -31.54 31.16 11.13
N GLN A 959 -30.97 30.36 10.24
CA GLN A 959 -31.77 29.57 9.29
C GLN A 959 -32.66 28.54 10.03
N PRO A 960 -33.99 28.54 9.80
CA PRO A 960 -34.86 27.48 10.29
C PRO A 960 -34.58 26.17 9.53
N PRO A 961 -34.92 25.00 10.11
CA PRO A 961 -34.77 23.74 9.40
C PRO A 961 -35.69 23.68 8.18
N VAL A 962 -35.13 23.25 7.04
CA VAL A 962 -35.86 23.03 5.79
C VAL A 962 -36.92 21.95 5.99
N GLN A 963 -38.20 22.33 5.85
CA GLN A 963 -39.27 21.35 5.66
C GLN A 963 -39.17 20.76 4.24
N PRO A 964 -39.40 19.45 4.04
CA PRO A 964 -39.39 18.86 2.71
C PRO A 964 -40.56 19.37 1.86
N GLU A 965 -40.32 19.58 0.57
CA GLU A 965 -41.41 19.80 -0.39
C GLU A 965 -42.31 18.54 -0.51
N PRO A 966 -43.61 18.71 -0.79
CA PRO A 966 -44.53 17.59 -0.94
C PRO A 966 -44.33 16.90 -2.29
N ASP A 967 -43.48 15.88 -2.33
CA ASP A 967 -43.36 15.03 -3.52
C ASP A 967 -44.64 14.18 -3.72
N SER A 968 -44.84 13.79 -4.97
CA SER A 968 -46.00 13.14 -5.55
C SER A 968 -46.41 11.81 -4.89
N ALA A 969 -47.70 11.49 -4.99
CA ALA A 969 -48.31 10.38 -4.27
C ALA A 969 -47.76 9.00 -4.70
N PRO A 970 -47.49 8.07 -3.76
CA PRO A 970 -47.06 6.72 -4.09
C PRO A 970 -48.22 5.87 -4.61
N GLU A 971 -47.95 5.03 -5.62
CA GLU A 971 -48.88 4.01 -6.08
C GLU A 971 -49.06 2.91 -5.02
N PRO A 972 -50.26 2.30 -4.88
CA PRO A 972 -50.54 1.30 -3.87
C PRO A 972 -49.91 -0.06 -4.22
N VAL A 973 -48.89 -0.47 -3.44
CA VAL A 973 -48.40 -1.86 -3.42
C VAL A 973 -49.46 -2.75 -2.74
N PRO A 974 -49.83 -3.92 -3.31
CA PRO A 974 -50.97 -4.70 -2.83
C PRO A 974 -50.74 -5.33 -1.46
N VAL A 975 -51.84 -5.41 -0.68
CA VAL A 975 -51.90 -6.16 0.58
C VAL A 975 -51.84 -7.66 0.28
N SER A 976 -51.01 -8.38 1.03
CA SER A 976 -51.04 -9.85 1.14
C SER A 976 -51.50 -10.23 2.55
N GLU A 977 -52.15 -11.40 2.65
CA GLU A 977 -52.95 -11.79 3.82
C GLU A 977 -52.10 -12.30 5.01
N PRO A 978 -52.63 -12.24 6.25
CA PRO A 978 -51.92 -12.71 7.44
C PRO A 978 -52.15 -14.21 7.70
N GLU A 979 -51.08 -15.00 7.74
CA GLU A 979 -51.09 -16.35 8.32
C GLU A 979 -50.75 -16.34 9.84
N PRO A 980 -51.17 -17.36 10.62
CA PRO A 980 -51.49 -17.18 12.03
C PRO A 980 -50.36 -17.49 13.03
N ALA A 981 -50.60 -17.11 14.28
CA ALA A 981 -49.65 -17.24 15.39
C ALA A 981 -49.48 -18.68 15.92
N PRO A 982 -48.29 -19.05 16.44
CA PRO A 982 -48.09 -20.30 17.16
C PRO A 982 -48.75 -20.26 18.54
N ALA A 983 -49.55 -21.28 18.87
CA ALA A 983 -50.07 -21.50 20.22
C ALA A 983 -49.00 -22.14 21.13
N ALA A 984 -49.24 -22.08 22.44
CA ALA A 984 -48.47 -22.81 23.44
C ALA A 984 -49.39 -23.78 24.19
N GLU A 985 -48.92 -25.00 24.51
CA GLU A 985 -49.28 -25.67 25.77
C GLU A 985 -48.43 -26.92 26.11
N SER A 986 -48.40 -27.23 27.40
CA SER A 986 -48.14 -28.52 28.07
C SER A 986 -46.86 -29.34 27.78
N ALA A 987 -46.10 -29.57 28.84
CA ALA A 987 -45.69 -30.92 29.28
C ALA A 987 -46.75 -31.43 30.30
N PRO A 988 -46.92 -32.74 30.60
CA PRO A 988 -45.85 -33.60 31.17
C PRO A 988 -45.90 -35.10 30.76
N GLY A 989 -44.98 -35.93 31.29
CA GLY A 989 -45.28 -37.35 31.56
C GLY A 989 -44.25 -38.43 31.18
N THR A 990 -43.38 -38.76 32.14
CA THR A 990 -42.97 -40.14 32.53
C THR A 990 -42.17 -41.07 31.58
N GLU A 991 -41.20 -41.73 32.22
CA GLU A 991 -40.36 -42.91 31.88
C GLU A 991 -41.17 -44.17 31.41
N PRO A 992 -40.54 -45.29 30.93
CA PRO A 992 -39.13 -45.68 31.10
C PRO A 992 -38.37 -46.30 29.89
N ASP A 993 -37.07 -46.54 30.12
CA ASP A 993 -36.18 -47.49 29.44
C ASP A 993 -36.68 -48.97 29.56
N PRO A 994 -36.29 -49.91 28.67
CA PRO A 994 -34.93 -50.50 28.73
C PRO A 994 -34.30 -51.03 27.41
N GLU A 995 -33.03 -51.45 27.55
CA GLU A 995 -32.21 -52.33 26.68
C GLU A 995 -32.80 -53.78 26.55
N PRO A 996 -32.18 -54.82 25.91
CA PRO A 996 -30.87 -54.87 25.22
C PRO A 996 -30.76 -55.76 23.91
N GLU A 997 -29.56 -55.73 23.30
CA GLU A 997 -28.80 -56.83 22.64
C GLU A 997 -29.29 -57.66 21.40
N THR A 998 -28.28 -58.27 20.73
CA THR A 998 -28.32 -59.26 19.60
C THR A 998 -28.79 -58.75 18.23
N GLY A 999 -28.39 -59.34 17.07
CA GLY A 999 -27.49 -60.46 16.75
C GLY A 999 -27.18 -60.52 15.23
N PRO A 1000 -26.22 -61.35 14.74
CA PRO A 1000 -25.65 -61.25 13.39
C PRO A 1000 -26.20 -62.27 12.35
N SER A 1001 -25.52 -62.37 11.19
CA SER A 1001 -25.75 -63.27 10.01
C SER A 1001 -26.84 -62.79 9.02
N ASP A 1002 -26.81 -63.11 7.72
CA ASP A 1002 -25.99 -64.11 6.98
C ASP A 1002 -25.60 -63.65 5.54
N ASP A 1003 -24.71 -64.42 4.91
CA ASP A 1003 -24.35 -64.43 3.48
C ASP A 1003 -25.54 -64.91 2.57
N PRO A 1004 -25.54 -64.90 1.20
CA PRO A 1004 -24.40 -65.24 0.33
C PRO A 1004 -24.27 -64.61 -1.08
N GLU A 1005 -23.16 -64.98 -1.74
CA GLU A 1005 -22.88 -64.90 -3.19
C GLU A 1005 -23.75 -65.87 -4.03
N PRO A 1006 -23.78 -65.80 -5.38
CA PRO A 1006 -22.82 -66.62 -6.16
C PRO A 1006 -22.33 -66.07 -7.53
N ALA A 1007 -21.23 -66.67 -8.01
CA ALA A 1007 -20.54 -66.54 -9.32
C ALA A 1007 -21.40 -66.88 -10.58
N ALA A 1008 -20.93 -66.87 -11.85
CA ALA A 1008 -19.58 -66.86 -12.50
C ALA A 1008 -19.66 -66.13 -13.90
N ALA A 1009 -18.72 -66.09 -14.86
CA ALA A 1009 -17.58 -66.92 -15.34
C ALA A 1009 -16.79 -66.11 -16.45
N VAL A 1010 -15.65 -66.45 -17.10
CA VAL A 1010 -14.47 -67.37 -16.97
C VAL A 1010 -13.43 -67.00 -18.07
N GLY A 1011 -12.12 -67.26 -17.89
CA GLY A 1011 -11.03 -67.18 -18.91
C GLY A 1011 -9.98 -66.08 -18.60
N ALA A 1012 -8.67 -66.31 -18.41
CA ALA A 1012 -7.63 -67.12 -19.10
C ALA A 1012 -7.18 -66.47 -20.44
N GLU A 1013 -5.90 -66.31 -20.82
CA GLU A 1013 -4.59 -66.95 -20.49
C GLU A 1013 -3.45 -65.87 -20.60
N ALA A 1014 -2.17 -65.97 -20.17
CA ALA A 1014 -1.37 -66.83 -19.24
C ALA A 1014 0.06 -66.19 -19.01
N ASP A 1015 0.91 -66.82 -18.17
CA ASP A 1015 2.40 -66.87 -17.97
C ASP A 1015 3.37 -65.81 -18.61
N ALA A 1016 4.57 -65.47 -18.09
CA ALA A 1016 5.47 -65.96 -17.01
C ALA A 1016 6.29 -64.75 -16.44
N GLU A 1017 6.65 -64.60 -15.15
CA GLU A 1017 7.62 -65.31 -14.25
C GLU A 1017 9.08 -64.77 -14.30
N HIS A 1018 9.84 -64.88 -13.18
CA HIS A 1018 11.22 -64.43 -12.90
C HIS A 1018 11.45 -62.89 -12.72
N GLU A 1019 12.27 -62.39 -11.77
CA GLU A 1019 12.87 -62.96 -10.54
C GLU A 1019 13.34 -61.84 -9.57
N ASP A 1020 13.59 -62.19 -8.30
CA ASP A 1020 14.31 -61.47 -7.23
C ASP A 1020 13.93 -60.05 -6.71
N GLY A 1021 14.15 -59.86 -5.39
CA GLY A 1021 14.03 -58.60 -4.64
C GLY A 1021 15.39 -58.18 -4.03
N PRO A 1022 15.51 -57.80 -2.73
CA PRO A 1022 14.48 -57.51 -1.72
C PRO A 1022 14.74 -56.21 -0.87
N GLU A 1023 13.80 -55.87 0.03
CA GLU A 1023 14.04 -55.21 1.34
C GLU A 1023 14.71 -53.79 1.41
N GLU A 1024 14.67 -52.97 2.49
CA GLU A 1024 14.03 -53.09 3.82
C GLU A 1024 13.65 -51.69 4.43
N GLN A 1025 12.88 -51.71 5.52
CA GLN A 1025 12.79 -50.73 6.65
C GLN A 1025 12.62 -49.19 6.44
N LYS A 1026 11.41 -48.74 6.82
CA LYS A 1026 11.12 -47.75 7.90
C LYS A 1026 12.03 -46.51 8.07
N ARG A 1027 11.50 -45.33 7.76
CA ARG A 1027 11.21 -44.32 8.81
C ARG A 1027 10.16 -43.28 8.42
#